data_AF-A0A5C6XWE8-F1
#
_entry.id   AF-A0A5C6XWE8-F1
#
_cell.length_a   1.000
_cell.length_b   1.000
_cell.length_c   1.000
_cell.angle_alpha   90.00
_cell.angle_beta   90.00
_cell.angle_gamma   90.00
#
_symmetry.space_group_name_H-M   'P 1'
#
loop_
_entity.id
_entity.type
_entity.pdbx_description
1 polymer ?
#
loop_
_entity_poly.entity_id
_entity_poly.type
_entity_poly.pdbx_seq_one_letter_code
_entity_poly.pdbx_strand_id
1 'polypeptide(L)'
;MLSSKNSFSSREGYLISNPYHSIYDTNDWLWILGENKLSSEHVIGEKEVIIQRFDGANFFRLKIPETFHKKIKEGHFFRHQKNGLYLKLYYKVARAALYFINTETLTIDLVEEYNTLNEKYIISEEYFVNDKTRLILTSQDKFYSAELQELNFKFIDSISFDTPIAEPFLAQTRTTDEFSIVKLLFEKEGCFLDENGKITKKITKNNFIDKEGTHFFPDKIHNVFKVKDAFYYYFDAYKNIFKYDRKEEAFIEIPNTSANYEVNKSLHFSKDYKKACLEDVVGDYEFFKFYSFDNFEPQLNTKVKIKNFSKKSYKEFGKDLIVLNGNTLESYSFKKSKIKTFLKGKSIRTIKKLTGSKYIVATDSEGVYVVDVEKGVEKKIQFLLDHKEIAINFSRDIYVEKDNTIIINDSHNLYTLDSDYNVIKERSTKIIGEEIIKLKDTIFTANQRGAVFKYSLKGKTYTKIANTDAVKVKEFATDGKKIFATTSEGIFEYEKGIFKTYKFENENADNLLSIAYEEEYGVLVATRFGKIYKYDTVNKKLNLFYEDEVNASIVGMVADNNNHLWLNTFAGIVSINPLTKKVVRFTQKEGVYELEGNRYSTYKDAKGSILMGSYRGLSFFDPEKLEKKSINIQPKFTSISFFDAEENRWKIHSSPSFLENVKEINLPAEYRRFSATMSLFGEVDAKEIRYRYRLLDQKNKSEWFTSYSGNEILFANLAAGAYTLQIEALSASKRKIGETLTLRVLSEKIFYKTWGFICLLIAIALAIVVYVFYQYKIKQKLFSKNEIAINEARIKSAMMLEIHHRIKNNLQIVSGLLGLQMVHSANEELKLKLQDSQSRIESIAGIHDVLYNSDNQNGISVKENIENIIRYYKALFPIKVTYKLNVEEVVLNMDKATPFALLLNELINNSNKHAFTTIANGEIHISFKKDGENYVFEYFDNGTFRKEVGKKESMGMRIIGMMNTQLKGKMNIEEANGFKLTLHF
;
A
#
# COMPACT_ATOMS: atom_id res chain seq x y z
N MET A 1 -1.63 31.41 -19.68
CA MET A 1 -1.70 30.36 -20.71
C MET A 1 -1.83 29.02 -20.02
N LEU A 2 -2.44 28.02 -20.67
CA LEU A 2 -2.38 26.64 -20.19
C LEU A 2 -0.90 26.20 -20.16
N SER A 3 -0.40 25.80 -18.99
CA SER A 3 0.99 25.39 -18.78
C SER A 3 1.15 23.88 -18.90
N SER A 4 0.19 23.12 -18.38
CA SER A 4 0.18 21.66 -18.47
C SER A 4 -1.25 21.13 -18.52
N LYS A 5 -1.42 19.98 -19.20
CA LYS A 5 -2.62 19.14 -19.17
C LYS A 5 -2.19 17.73 -18.80
N ASN A 6 -2.70 17.22 -17.69
CA ASN A 6 -2.54 15.83 -17.28
C ASN A 6 -3.87 15.11 -17.36
N SER A 7 -3.86 13.86 -17.83
CA SER A 7 -5.03 13.00 -17.89
C SER A 7 -4.72 11.70 -17.16
N PHE A 8 -5.70 11.22 -16.40
CA PHE A 8 -5.65 10.01 -15.59
C PHE A 8 -6.88 9.16 -15.91
N SER A 9 -6.66 7.88 -16.14
CA SER A 9 -7.64 6.86 -16.50
C SER A 9 -7.69 5.77 -15.44
N SER A 10 -8.46 4.71 -15.69
CA SER A 10 -8.49 3.53 -14.82
C SER A 10 -7.14 2.83 -14.71
N ARG A 11 -6.25 2.96 -15.72
CA ARG A 11 -4.89 2.43 -15.65
C ARG A 11 -4.03 3.16 -14.61
N GLU A 12 -4.32 4.43 -14.37
CA GLU A 12 -3.68 5.25 -13.33
C GLU A 12 -4.44 5.23 -11.98
N GLY A 13 -5.48 4.41 -11.84
CA GLY A 13 -6.23 4.25 -10.58
C GLY A 13 -7.49 5.12 -10.45
N TYR A 14 -7.91 5.84 -11.49
CA TYR A 14 -9.19 6.55 -11.48
C TYR A 14 -10.37 5.57 -11.70
N LEU A 15 -11.18 5.38 -10.67
CA LEU A 15 -12.24 4.35 -10.61
C LEU A 15 -13.65 4.92 -10.67
N ILE A 16 -13.85 6.22 -10.84
CA ILE A 16 -15.18 6.82 -10.93
C ILE A 16 -15.73 6.74 -12.36
N SER A 17 -16.91 6.15 -12.54
CA SER A 17 -17.64 6.13 -13.83
C SER A 17 -18.72 7.21 -13.96
N ASN A 18 -19.26 7.71 -12.84
CA ASN A 18 -20.23 8.80 -12.84
C ASN A 18 -19.95 9.70 -11.62
N PRO A 19 -19.21 10.82 -11.80
CA PRO A 19 -18.86 11.70 -10.68
C PRO A 19 -20.08 12.52 -10.24
N TYR A 20 -20.41 12.44 -8.95
CA TYR A 20 -21.49 13.21 -8.32
C TYR A 20 -21.00 14.58 -7.87
N HIS A 21 -19.84 14.64 -7.21
CA HIS A 21 -19.27 15.88 -6.70
C HIS A 21 -17.76 15.77 -6.50
N SER A 22 -17.07 16.91 -6.46
CA SER A 22 -15.65 16.97 -6.15
C SER A 22 -15.24 18.28 -5.49
N ILE A 23 -14.41 18.20 -4.46
CA ILE A 23 -13.94 19.37 -3.70
C ILE A 23 -12.46 19.19 -3.31
N TYR A 24 -11.74 20.30 -3.15
CA TYR A 24 -10.42 20.29 -2.50
C TYR A 24 -10.55 20.52 -0.99
N ASP A 25 -9.79 19.77 -0.19
CA ASP A 25 -9.67 20.03 1.24
C ASP A 25 -8.62 21.11 1.56
N THR A 26 -8.39 21.36 2.84
CA THR A 26 -7.37 22.31 3.33
C THR A 26 -5.93 21.88 3.05
N ASN A 27 -5.71 20.59 2.77
CA ASN A 27 -4.42 19.96 2.56
C ASN A 27 -4.15 19.68 1.07
N ASP A 28 -4.86 20.37 0.17
CA ASP A 28 -4.72 20.28 -1.28
C ASP A 28 -5.09 18.93 -1.91
N TRP A 29 -5.78 18.04 -1.17
CA TRP A 29 -6.29 16.81 -1.74
C TRP A 29 -7.62 17.04 -2.45
N LEU A 30 -7.77 16.49 -3.65
CA LEU A 30 -9.05 16.45 -4.34
C LEU A 30 -9.84 15.23 -3.87
N TRP A 31 -11.04 15.47 -3.35
CA TRP A 31 -12.02 14.45 -3.00
C TRP A 31 -13.06 14.33 -4.09
N ILE A 32 -13.37 13.11 -4.51
CA ILE A 32 -14.28 12.79 -5.60
C ILE A 32 -15.28 11.76 -5.09
N LEU A 33 -16.57 12.04 -5.26
CA LEU A 33 -17.66 11.10 -4.98
C LEU A 33 -18.27 10.65 -6.29
N GLY A 34 -18.56 9.36 -6.45
CA GLY A 34 -19.28 8.87 -7.62
C GLY A 34 -19.37 7.35 -7.70
N GLU A 35 -19.94 6.86 -8.80
CA GLU A 35 -20.11 5.42 -9.04
C GLU A 35 -18.79 4.74 -9.37
N ASN A 36 -18.59 3.55 -8.81
CA ASN A 36 -17.44 2.70 -9.02
C ASN A 36 -17.50 2.02 -10.40
N LYS A 37 -16.42 2.16 -11.15
CA LYS A 37 -16.24 1.53 -12.46
C LYS A 37 -16.05 0.01 -12.37
N LEU A 38 -15.50 -0.49 -11.27
CA LEU A 38 -15.16 -1.91 -11.08
C LEU A 38 -16.30 -2.73 -10.48
N SER A 39 -17.40 -2.10 -10.02
CA SER A 39 -18.54 -2.87 -9.54
C SER A 39 -19.21 -3.54 -10.74
N SER A 40 -19.23 -4.88 -10.75
CA SER A 40 -20.21 -5.60 -11.55
C SER A 40 -21.59 -5.11 -11.10
N GLU A 41 -22.43 -4.76 -12.06
CA GLU A 41 -23.86 -4.59 -11.79
C GLU A 41 -24.29 -5.77 -10.92
N HIS A 42 -24.62 -5.52 -9.65
CA HIS A 42 -25.28 -6.56 -8.86
C HIS A 42 -26.59 -6.91 -9.57
N VAL A 43 -27.29 -7.96 -9.14
CA VAL A 43 -28.51 -8.57 -9.75
C VAL A 43 -29.64 -7.59 -10.14
N ILE A 44 -29.49 -6.27 -9.93
CA ILE A 44 -30.44 -5.19 -10.22
C ILE A 44 -29.84 -4.06 -11.11
N GLY A 45 -28.64 -4.19 -11.70
CA GLY A 45 -28.12 -3.18 -12.64
C GLY A 45 -27.49 -1.93 -11.99
N GLU A 46 -27.14 -1.97 -10.70
CA GLU A 46 -26.67 -0.80 -9.96
C GLU A 46 -25.18 -0.90 -9.57
N LYS A 47 -24.50 0.24 -9.64
CA LYS A 47 -23.07 0.39 -9.31
C LYS A 47 -22.86 0.86 -7.86
N GLU A 48 -21.78 0.41 -7.26
CA GLU A 48 -21.36 0.82 -5.91
C GLU A 48 -20.93 2.30 -5.92
N VAL A 49 -21.30 3.10 -4.92
CA VAL A 49 -20.81 4.49 -4.78
C VAL A 49 -19.55 4.51 -3.91
N ILE A 50 -18.51 5.21 -4.34
CA ILE A 50 -17.21 5.28 -3.66
C ILE A 50 -16.72 6.72 -3.54
N ILE A 51 -15.83 6.94 -2.57
CA ILE A 51 -15.04 8.16 -2.44
C ILE A 51 -13.62 7.85 -2.91
N GLN A 52 -13.09 8.66 -3.81
CA GLN A 52 -11.68 8.66 -4.18
C GLN A 52 -11.03 9.99 -3.80
N ARG A 53 -9.87 9.90 -3.16
CA ARG A 53 -9.01 11.03 -2.87
C ARG A 53 -7.82 11.02 -3.82
N PHE A 54 -7.42 12.18 -4.32
CA PHE A 54 -6.38 12.34 -5.33
C PHE A 54 -5.38 13.41 -4.90
N ASP A 55 -4.09 13.06 -4.86
CA ASP A 55 -2.99 13.95 -4.43
C ASP A 55 -2.36 14.76 -5.57
N GLY A 56 -2.84 14.59 -6.81
CA GLY A 56 -2.21 15.12 -8.02
C GLY A 56 -1.49 14.07 -8.87
N ALA A 57 -1.25 12.86 -8.33
CA ALA A 57 -0.59 11.76 -9.02
C ALA A 57 -1.21 10.38 -8.76
N ASN A 58 -1.68 10.12 -7.54
CA ASN A 58 -2.17 8.84 -7.05
C ASN A 58 -3.60 8.96 -6.52
N PHE A 59 -4.37 7.86 -6.66
CA PHE A 59 -5.74 7.76 -6.17
C PHE A 59 -5.84 6.81 -4.98
N PHE A 60 -6.61 7.21 -3.97
CA PHE A 60 -6.87 6.42 -2.78
C PHE A 60 -8.36 6.30 -2.58
N ARG A 61 -8.85 5.07 -2.42
CA ARG A 61 -10.27 4.81 -2.16
C ARG A 61 -10.54 4.89 -0.66
N LEU A 62 -11.60 5.60 -0.29
CA LEU A 62 -12.15 5.58 1.06
C LEU A 62 -13.49 4.83 1.06
N LYS A 63 -13.69 3.93 2.02
CA LYS A 63 -14.94 3.17 2.16
C LYS A 63 -15.98 4.10 2.78
N ILE A 64 -17.14 4.22 2.15
CA ILE A 64 -18.30 4.90 2.74
C ILE A 64 -18.84 3.99 3.85
N PRO A 65 -19.29 4.54 5.01
CA PRO A 65 -19.90 3.75 6.08
C PRO A 65 -21.01 2.85 5.56
N GLU A 66 -21.23 1.70 6.19
CA GLU A 66 -22.26 0.75 5.74
C GLU A 66 -23.66 1.32 5.94
N THR A 67 -24.27 1.73 4.83
CA THR A 67 -25.65 2.22 4.79
C THR A 67 -26.60 1.04 4.68
N PHE A 68 -26.71 0.23 5.74
CA PHE A 68 -27.58 -0.95 5.80
C PHE A 68 -28.95 -0.62 5.19
N HIS A 69 -29.28 -1.28 4.07
CA HIS A 69 -30.54 -1.18 3.30
C HIS A 69 -30.85 0.13 2.56
N LYS A 70 -30.01 1.16 2.60
CA LYS A 70 -30.26 2.45 1.93
C LYS A 70 -29.39 2.61 0.68
N LYS A 71 -30.02 2.71 -0.50
CA LYS A 71 -29.33 2.93 -1.78
C LYS A 71 -29.00 4.40 -1.99
N ILE A 72 -27.74 4.73 -2.21
CA ILE A 72 -27.27 6.09 -2.50
C ILE A 72 -27.71 6.47 -3.92
N LYS A 73 -28.36 7.63 -4.05
CA LYS A 73 -28.78 8.23 -5.33
C LYS A 73 -27.74 9.23 -5.83
N GLU A 74 -27.29 10.11 -4.94
CA GLU A 74 -26.33 11.18 -5.21
C GLU A 74 -25.72 11.67 -3.89
N GLY A 75 -24.72 12.54 -3.97
CA GLY A 75 -24.18 13.21 -2.80
C GLY A 75 -23.26 14.36 -3.19
N HIS A 76 -22.92 15.18 -2.21
CA HIS A 76 -21.94 16.23 -2.38
C HIS A 76 -21.15 16.48 -1.09
N PHE A 77 -20.00 17.12 -1.27
CA PHE A 77 -19.13 17.53 -0.19
C PHE A 77 -19.31 19.02 0.07
N PHE A 78 -19.20 19.43 1.32
CA PHE A 78 -19.01 20.83 1.67
C PHE A 78 -17.93 20.97 2.74
N ARG A 79 -17.25 22.12 2.72
CA ARG A 79 -16.05 22.35 3.54
C ARG A 79 -16.45 22.62 5.00
N HIS A 80 -15.71 22.03 5.93
CA HIS A 80 -15.75 22.35 7.36
C HIS A 80 -14.49 23.16 7.75
N GLN A 81 -14.35 23.53 9.03
CA GLN A 81 -13.19 24.21 9.61
C GLN A 81 -11.87 23.44 9.34
N LYS A 82 -10.77 23.90 9.95
CA LYS A 82 -9.42 23.35 9.74
C LYS A 82 -9.42 21.83 9.95
N ASN A 83 -9.25 21.09 8.85
CA ASN A 83 -9.06 19.62 8.77
C ASN A 83 -10.32 18.73 8.70
N GLY A 84 -11.47 19.25 8.25
CA GLY A 84 -12.69 18.45 8.04
C GLY A 84 -13.41 18.69 6.71
N LEU A 85 -14.14 17.67 6.24
CA LEU A 85 -15.12 17.77 5.15
C LEU A 85 -16.44 17.18 5.60
N TYR A 86 -17.55 17.80 5.25
CA TYR A 86 -18.85 17.18 5.37
C TYR A 86 -19.25 16.47 4.09
N LEU A 87 -19.95 15.35 4.22
CA LEU A 87 -20.51 14.56 3.14
C LEU A 87 -22.01 14.39 3.35
N LYS A 88 -22.81 14.96 2.46
CA LYS A 88 -24.27 14.78 2.42
C LYS A 88 -24.63 13.75 1.37
N LEU A 89 -25.22 12.64 1.80
CA LEU A 89 -25.66 11.54 0.94
C LEU A 89 -27.17 11.52 0.82
N TYR A 90 -27.67 11.52 -0.41
CA TYR A 90 -29.10 11.40 -0.73
C TYR A 90 -29.41 9.96 -1.07
N TYR A 91 -30.46 9.40 -0.50
CA TYR A 91 -30.86 8.01 -0.71
C TYR A 91 -32.13 7.92 -1.55
N LYS A 92 -32.31 6.82 -2.30
CA LYS A 92 -33.50 6.63 -3.16
C LYS A 92 -34.81 6.51 -2.37
N VAL A 93 -34.76 5.93 -1.17
CA VAL A 93 -35.94 5.59 -0.35
C VAL A 93 -35.83 6.16 1.07
N ALA A 94 -34.91 7.09 1.31
CA ALA A 94 -34.71 7.72 2.62
C ALA A 94 -34.26 9.18 2.49
N ARG A 95 -34.51 9.99 3.53
CA ARG A 95 -34.00 11.36 3.64
C ARG A 95 -32.48 11.38 3.58
N ALA A 96 -31.92 12.51 3.12
CA ALA A 96 -30.48 12.70 3.05
C ALA A 96 -29.85 12.60 4.44
N ALA A 97 -28.69 11.95 4.52
CA ALA A 97 -27.90 11.88 5.75
C ALA A 97 -26.61 12.71 5.63
N LEU A 98 -26.20 13.29 6.75
CA LEU A 98 -24.96 14.05 6.87
C LEU A 98 -23.91 13.30 7.67
N TYR A 99 -22.70 13.26 7.12
CA TYR A 99 -21.51 12.67 7.72
C TYR A 99 -20.40 13.72 7.82
N PHE A 100 -19.57 13.61 8.84
CA PHE A 100 -18.33 14.35 8.99
C PHE A 100 -17.16 13.43 8.63
N ILE A 101 -16.29 13.91 7.75
CA ILE A 101 -15.05 13.26 7.35
C ILE A 101 -13.89 14.02 7.97
N ASN A 102 -13.18 13.39 8.89
CA ASN A 102 -11.93 13.94 9.39
C ASN A 102 -10.83 13.69 8.35
N THR A 103 -10.27 14.77 7.78
CA THR A 103 -9.31 14.66 6.68
C THR A 103 -7.91 14.17 7.11
N GLU A 104 -7.61 14.22 8.42
CA GLU A 104 -6.34 13.79 9.03
C GLU A 104 -6.34 12.31 9.43
N THR A 105 -7.45 11.83 10.00
CA THR A 105 -7.61 10.43 10.44
C THR A 105 -8.28 9.56 9.38
N LEU A 106 -8.97 10.18 8.41
CA LEU A 106 -9.82 9.52 7.41
C LEU A 106 -11.04 8.78 8.01
N THR A 107 -11.46 9.13 9.23
CA THR A 107 -12.70 8.61 9.82
C THR A 107 -13.91 9.30 9.21
N ILE A 108 -15.03 8.57 9.09
CA ILE A 108 -16.31 9.08 8.62
C ILE A 108 -17.34 8.79 9.70
N ASP A 109 -17.84 9.84 10.31
CA ASP A 109 -18.71 9.80 11.49
C ASP A 109 -20.08 10.42 11.16
N LEU A 110 -21.17 9.84 11.68
CA LEU A 110 -22.53 10.33 11.43
C LEU A 110 -22.81 11.57 12.28
N VAL A 111 -23.36 12.64 11.68
CA VAL A 111 -23.77 13.85 12.42
C VAL A 111 -25.20 13.68 12.94
N GLU A 112 -25.38 12.97 14.06
CA GLU A 112 -26.70 12.57 14.58
C GLU A 112 -27.67 13.74 14.77
N GLU A 113 -27.21 14.87 15.32
CA GLU A 113 -28.03 16.06 15.57
C GLU A 113 -28.60 16.66 14.28
N TYR A 114 -27.80 16.76 13.21
CA TYR A 114 -28.28 17.25 11.93
C TYR A 114 -29.34 16.32 11.33
N ASN A 115 -29.09 15.01 11.41
CA ASN A 115 -29.96 14.00 10.81
C ASN A 115 -31.33 13.91 11.49
N THR A 116 -31.38 14.14 12.81
CA THR A 116 -32.63 14.24 13.57
C THR A 116 -33.36 15.56 13.32
N LEU A 117 -32.65 16.69 13.19
CA LEU A 117 -33.25 17.99 12.88
C LEU A 117 -33.87 18.06 11.48
N ASN A 118 -33.24 17.43 10.50
CA ASN A 118 -33.75 17.35 9.12
C ASN A 118 -35.10 16.62 9.02
N GLU A 119 -35.60 16.04 10.12
CA GLU A 119 -36.95 15.52 10.17
C GLU A 119 -38.04 16.56 10.39
N LYS A 120 -37.69 17.66 11.10
CA LYS A 120 -38.60 18.71 11.55
C LYS A 120 -38.41 20.03 10.80
N TYR A 121 -37.25 20.27 10.21
CA TYR A 121 -36.89 21.50 9.52
C TYR A 121 -36.49 21.21 8.07
N ILE A 122 -36.70 22.17 7.17
CA ILE A 122 -36.04 22.16 5.87
C ILE A 122 -34.74 22.92 6.00
N ILE A 123 -33.65 22.21 5.73
CA ILE A 123 -32.30 22.78 5.73
C ILE A 123 -32.01 23.26 4.31
N SER A 124 -31.87 24.57 4.18
CA SER A 124 -31.55 25.27 2.92
C SER A 124 -30.07 25.14 2.57
N GLU A 125 -29.63 25.87 1.55
CA GLU A 125 -28.24 25.84 1.07
C GLU A 125 -27.26 26.27 2.18
N GLU A 126 -26.18 25.50 2.35
CA GLU A 126 -25.08 25.84 3.23
C GLU A 126 -24.29 27.03 2.68
N TYR A 127 -23.79 27.88 3.57
CA TYR A 127 -22.95 29.01 3.19
C TYR A 127 -21.76 29.14 4.14
N PHE A 128 -20.69 29.76 3.65
CA PHE A 128 -19.42 29.82 4.34
C PHE A 128 -19.05 31.27 4.67
N VAL A 129 -18.90 31.60 5.95
CA VAL A 129 -18.53 32.95 6.44
C VAL A 129 -17.47 32.80 7.52
N ASN A 130 -16.40 33.59 7.48
CA ASN A 130 -15.34 33.61 8.51
C ASN A 130 -14.83 32.21 8.89
N ASP A 131 -14.58 31.38 7.88
CA ASP A 131 -14.14 29.99 8.01
C ASP A 131 -15.11 29.02 8.73
N LYS A 132 -16.39 29.40 8.86
CA LYS A 132 -17.44 28.59 9.47
C LYS A 132 -18.49 28.16 8.46
N THR A 133 -18.90 26.90 8.57
CA THR A 133 -20.04 26.35 7.83
C THR A 133 -21.32 26.73 8.54
N ARG A 134 -22.15 27.52 7.85
CA ARG A 134 -23.43 27.98 8.34
C ARG A 134 -24.56 27.28 7.61
N LEU A 135 -25.65 27.06 8.32
CA LEU A 135 -26.87 26.45 7.81
C LEU A 135 -28.03 27.39 8.02
N ILE A 136 -28.90 27.45 7.02
CA ILE A 136 -30.19 28.11 7.12
C ILE A 136 -31.26 27.05 7.25
N LEU A 137 -32.13 27.17 8.25
CA LEU A 137 -33.23 26.26 8.47
C LEU A 137 -34.54 27.03 8.48
N THR A 138 -35.56 26.43 7.90
CA THR A 138 -36.93 26.96 7.90
C THR A 138 -37.87 25.96 8.55
N SER A 139 -38.73 26.45 9.45
CA SER A 139 -39.93 25.76 9.92
C SER A 139 -41.18 26.36 9.24
N GLN A 140 -42.38 26.06 9.72
CA GLN A 140 -43.62 26.66 9.22
C GLN A 140 -43.80 28.12 9.65
N ASP A 141 -43.15 28.54 10.73
CA ASP A 141 -43.38 29.83 11.38
C ASP A 141 -42.11 30.69 11.53
N LYS A 142 -40.92 30.08 11.37
CA LYS A 142 -39.64 30.72 11.69
C LYS A 142 -38.52 30.34 10.73
N PHE A 143 -37.62 31.29 10.59
CA PHE A 143 -36.29 31.16 10.06
C PHE A 143 -35.29 30.95 11.19
N TYR A 144 -34.30 30.09 10.98
CA TYR A 144 -33.19 29.87 11.91
C TYR A 144 -31.85 29.96 11.19
N SER A 145 -30.92 30.66 11.82
CA SER A 145 -29.49 30.62 11.47
C SER A 145 -28.77 29.68 12.42
N ALA A 146 -27.95 28.78 11.88
CA ALA A 146 -27.21 27.81 12.66
C ALA A 146 -25.76 27.64 12.19
N GLU A 147 -24.93 27.13 13.09
CA GLU A 147 -23.54 26.76 12.87
C GLU A 147 -23.41 25.24 12.97
N LEU A 148 -22.64 24.65 12.06
CA LEU A 148 -22.27 23.24 12.13
C LEU A 148 -20.83 23.12 12.68
N GLN A 149 -20.66 22.39 13.78
CA GLN A 149 -19.42 22.27 14.55
C GLN A 149 -18.98 20.81 14.67
N GLU A 150 -18.21 20.32 13.71
CA GLU A 150 -17.78 18.91 13.62
C GLU A 150 -19.00 17.98 13.67
N LEU A 151 -19.23 17.30 14.80
CA LEU A 151 -20.36 16.38 15.02
C LEU A 151 -21.58 17.04 15.66
N ASN A 152 -21.49 18.31 16.06
CA ASN A 152 -22.52 19.04 16.78
C ASN A 152 -23.16 20.13 15.93
N PHE A 153 -24.39 20.49 16.29
CA PHE A 153 -25.20 21.52 15.66
C PHE A 153 -25.56 22.61 16.68
N LYS A 154 -25.38 23.88 16.31
CA LYS A 154 -25.67 25.02 17.19
C LYS A 154 -26.58 26.03 16.53
N PHE A 155 -27.78 26.22 17.08
CA PHE A 155 -28.65 27.35 16.73
C PHE A 155 -28.00 28.67 17.18
N ILE A 156 -27.99 29.66 16.30
CA ILE A 156 -27.42 30.99 16.56
C ILE A 156 -28.55 31.98 16.86
N ASP A 157 -29.53 32.07 15.96
CA ASP A 157 -30.61 33.05 16.03
C ASP A 157 -31.83 32.59 15.23
N SER A 158 -32.99 33.21 15.48
CA SER A 158 -34.23 32.91 14.76
C SER A 158 -35.13 34.13 14.59
N ILE A 159 -35.92 34.17 13.51
CA ILE A 159 -36.92 35.21 13.26
C ILE A 159 -38.21 34.63 12.70
N SER A 160 -39.36 35.09 13.17
CA SER A 160 -40.67 34.64 12.68
C SER A 160 -40.99 35.23 11.31
N PHE A 161 -41.70 34.48 10.46
CA PHE A 161 -42.28 34.99 9.22
C PHE A 161 -43.41 35.98 9.51
N ASP A 162 -43.70 36.91 8.59
CA ASP A 162 -44.85 37.81 8.77
C ASP A 162 -46.16 37.05 8.62
N THR A 163 -46.18 36.02 7.78
CA THR A 163 -47.27 35.04 7.67
C THR A 163 -46.74 33.61 7.76
N PRO A 164 -47.34 32.75 8.61
CA PRO A 164 -47.01 31.32 8.64
C PRO A 164 -47.19 30.67 7.25
N ILE A 165 -46.24 29.84 6.87
CA ILE A 165 -46.23 29.12 5.59
C ILE A 165 -46.74 27.70 5.79
N ALA A 166 -47.49 27.18 4.80
CA ALA A 166 -48.11 25.85 4.88
C ALA A 166 -47.07 24.73 5.02
N GLU A 167 -45.96 24.85 4.27
CA GLU A 167 -44.80 23.98 4.36
C GLU A 167 -43.53 24.84 4.36
N PRO A 168 -42.45 24.42 5.05
CA PRO A 168 -41.20 25.16 5.01
C PRO A 168 -40.66 25.28 3.57
N PHE A 169 -39.95 26.38 3.28
CA PHE A 169 -39.37 26.63 1.95
C PHE A 169 -37.85 26.65 2.00
N LEU A 170 -37.23 26.38 0.84
CA LEU A 170 -35.82 26.60 0.64
C LEU A 170 -35.52 28.11 0.59
N ALA A 171 -34.43 28.51 1.22
CA ALA A 171 -33.89 29.86 1.20
C ALA A 171 -32.64 29.93 0.29
N GLN A 172 -32.51 31.05 -0.41
CA GLN A 172 -31.30 31.43 -1.16
C GLN A 172 -30.46 32.35 -0.29
N THR A 173 -29.16 32.07 -0.20
CA THR A 173 -28.21 32.91 0.54
C THR A 173 -27.17 33.52 -0.40
N ARG A 174 -26.81 34.79 -0.18
CA ARG A 174 -25.69 35.48 -0.82
C ARG A 174 -24.81 36.10 0.24
N THR A 175 -23.57 35.67 0.28
CA THR A 175 -22.63 35.99 1.35
C THR A 175 -21.54 36.91 0.84
N THR A 176 -21.16 37.87 1.68
CA THR A 176 -19.96 38.69 1.56
C THR A 176 -19.07 38.48 2.78
N ASP A 177 -17.92 39.15 2.81
CA ASP A 177 -17.05 39.13 4.00
C ASP A 177 -17.64 39.90 5.19
N GLU A 178 -18.71 40.69 4.99
CA GLU A 178 -19.27 41.58 6.02
C GLU A 178 -20.66 41.13 6.50
N PHE A 179 -21.49 40.63 5.59
CA PHE A 179 -22.85 40.21 5.87
C PHE A 179 -23.35 39.19 4.84
N SER A 180 -24.39 38.44 5.20
CA SER A 180 -25.12 37.56 4.30
C SER A 180 -26.57 38.03 4.13
N ILE A 181 -27.06 37.93 2.90
CA ILE A 181 -28.45 38.18 2.53
C ILE A 181 -29.11 36.82 2.38
N VAL A 182 -30.23 36.61 3.05
CA VAL A 182 -31.04 35.39 2.89
C VAL A 182 -32.43 35.76 2.40
N LYS A 183 -32.88 35.11 1.32
CA LYS A 183 -34.19 35.34 0.69
C LYS A 183 -34.92 34.03 0.53
N LEU A 184 -36.19 33.96 0.90
CA LEU A 184 -37.02 32.78 0.62
C LEU A 184 -37.28 32.68 -0.89
N LEU A 185 -37.23 31.46 -1.44
CA LEU A 185 -37.34 31.28 -2.90
C LEU A 185 -38.70 31.71 -3.45
N PHE A 186 -39.79 31.42 -2.73
CA PHE A 186 -41.16 31.64 -3.20
C PHE A 186 -41.92 32.76 -2.47
N GLU A 187 -41.32 33.34 -1.43
CA GLU A 187 -41.94 34.40 -0.63
C GLU A 187 -41.20 35.74 -0.78
N LYS A 188 -41.92 36.84 -0.55
CA LYS A 188 -41.34 38.21 -0.57
C LYS A 188 -40.74 38.60 0.79
N GLU A 189 -40.09 37.65 1.43
CA GLU A 189 -39.45 37.80 2.74
C GLU A 189 -37.99 37.34 2.71
N GLY A 190 -37.17 37.98 3.55
CA GLY A 190 -35.76 37.65 3.72
C GLY A 190 -35.18 38.32 4.96
N CYS A 191 -33.90 38.08 5.24
CA CYS A 191 -33.19 38.72 6.34
C CYS A 191 -31.71 38.97 6.01
N PHE A 192 -31.12 39.90 6.75
CA PHE A 192 -29.69 40.11 6.81
C PHE A 192 -29.10 39.36 8.00
N LEU A 193 -27.95 38.74 7.77
CA LEU A 193 -27.13 38.12 8.78
C LEU A 193 -25.80 38.87 8.87
N ASP A 194 -25.33 39.14 10.07
CA ASP A 194 -23.96 39.62 10.27
C ASP A 194 -22.93 38.51 10.03
N GLU A 195 -21.65 38.84 10.13
CA GLU A 195 -20.52 37.92 10.00
C GLU A 195 -20.57 36.71 10.97
N ASN A 196 -21.29 36.85 12.10
CA ASN A 196 -21.47 35.82 13.10
C ASN A 196 -22.72 34.96 12.84
N GLY A 197 -23.49 35.27 11.79
CA GLY A 197 -24.73 34.59 11.45
C GLY A 197 -25.92 35.05 12.29
N LYS A 198 -25.81 36.15 13.03
CA LYS A 198 -26.92 36.71 13.82
C LYS A 198 -27.84 37.52 12.91
N ILE A 199 -29.14 37.43 13.13
CA ILE A 199 -30.13 38.13 12.31
C ILE A 199 -30.13 39.60 12.74
N THR A 200 -29.80 40.49 11.81
CA THR A 200 -29.72 41.93 12.08
C THR A 200 -31.00 42.63 11.69
N LYS A 201 -31.63 42.24 10.56
CA LYS A 201 -32.81 42.93 10.01
C LYS A 201 -33.60 42.04 9.06
N LYS A 202 -34.93 42.26 8.95
CA LYS A 202 -35.76 41.73 7.85
C LYS A 202 -35.58 42.53 6.57
N ILE A 203 -35.66 41.84 5.43
CA ILE A 203 -35.60 42.43 4.09
C ILE A 203 -37.01 42.46 3.52
N THR A 204 -37.40 43.63 3.03
CA THR A 204 -38.70 43.89 2.39
C THR A 204 -38.50 44.60 1.06
N LYS A 205 -39.59 44.88 0.33
CA LYS A 205 -39.53 45.65 -0.92
C LYS A 205 -38.89 47.04 -0.76
N ASN A 206 -38.95 47.61 0.44
CA ASN A 206 -38.40 48.95 0.69
C ASN A 206 -36.87 48.97 0.61
N ASN A 207 -36.22 47.82 0.73
CA ASN A 207 -34.76 47.70 0.68
C ASN A 207 -34.21 47.66 -0.75
N PHE A 208 -35.02 47.66 -1.80
CA PHE A 208 -34.52 47.69 -3.19
C PHE A 208 -35.16 48.86 -3.92
N ILE A 209 -34.33 49.79 -4.39
CA ILE A 209 -34.73 51.08 -4.94
C ILE A 209 -34.14 51.19 -6.35
N ASP A 210 -35.00 51.33 -7.35
CA ASP A 210 -34.58 51.56 -8.73
C ASP A 210 -34.10 53.02 -8.95
N LYS A 211 -33.59 53.31 -10.15
CA LYS A 211 -33.08 54.65 -10.52
C LYS A 211 -34.15 55.76 -10.46
N GLU A 212 -35.44 55.39 -10.49
CA GLU A 212 -36.59 56.29 -10.47
C GLU A 212 -37.14 56.45 -9.04
N GLY A 213 -36.57 55.75 -8.06
CA GLY A 213 -36.99 55.76 -6.66
C GLY A 213 -38.09 54.75 -6.34
N THR A 214 -38.42 53.83 -7.25
CA THR A 214 -39.46 52.82 -7.06
C THR A 214 -38.94 51.66 -6.22
N HIS A 215 -39.74 51.25 -5.24
CA HIS A 215 -39.45 50.09 -4.39
C HIS A 215 -39.93 48.78 -5.03
N PHE A 216 -39.07 47.76 -5.05
CA PHE A 216 -39.40 46.42 -5.57
C PHE A 216 -38.80 45.30 -4.70
N PHE A 217 -39.15 44.04 -4.97
CA PHE A 217 -38.52 42.89 -4.33
C PHE A 217 -38.04 41.92 -5.41
N PRO A 218 -36.75 41.56 -5.46
CA PRO A 218 -36.21 40.75 -6.54
C PRO A 218 -36.63 39.29 -6.42
N ASP A 219 -37.02 38.68 -7.53
CA ASP A 219 -37.31 37.24 -7.59
C ASP A 219 -36.04 36.40 -7.40
N LYS A 220 -34.89 36.89 -7.87
CA LYS A 220 -33.59 36.25 -7.67
C LYS A 220 -32.51 37.27 -7.40
N ILE A 221 -31.60 36.91 -6.50
CA ILE A 221 -30.37 37.64 -6.24
C ILE A 221 -29.23 36.89 -6.94
N HIS A 222 -28.60 37.53 -7.94
CA HIS A 222 -27.46 36.95 -8.67
C HIS A 222 -26.16 37.08 -7.86
N ASN A 223 -25.02 36.80 -8.49
CA ASN A 223 -23.72 36.84 -7.83
C ASN A 223 -23.37 38.28 -7.39
N VAL A 224 -22.82 38.38 -6.18
CA VAL A 224 -22.24 39.61 -5.64
C VAL A 224 -20.82 39.77 -6.16
N PHE A 225 -20.38 41.01 -6.34
CA PHE A 225 -18.99 41.31 -6.62
C PHE A 225 -18.54 42.60 -5.93
N LYS A 226 -17.23 42.76 -5.72
CA LYS A 226 -16.64 43.91 -5.04
C LYS A 226 -15.86 44.76 -6.03
N VAL A 227 -16.11 46.07 -6.01
CA VAL A 227 -15.29 47.06 -6.73
C VAL A 227 -14.82 48.08 -5.71
N LYS A 228 -13.49 48.23 -5.60
CA LYS A 228 -12.84 48.98 -4.52
C LYS A 228 -13.30 48.42 -3.16
N ASP A 229 -14.05 49.20 -2.38
CA ASP A 229 -14.53 48.84 -1.04
C ASP A 229 -16.07 48.75 -0.94
N ALA A 230 -16.77 48.63 -2.06
CA ALA A 230 -18.23 48.50 -2.09
C ALA A 230 -18.67 47.20 -2.77
N PHE A 231 -19.77 46.63 -2.26
CA PHE A 231 -20.42 45.44 -2.81
C PHE A 231 -21.55 45.83 -3.76
N TYR A 232 -21.60 45.13 -4.88
CA TYR A 232 -22.54 45.35 -5.96
C TYR A 232 -23.26 44.05 -6.31
N TYR A 233 -24.52 44.19 -6.68
CA TYR A 233 -25.45 43.09 -6.92
C TYR A 233 -26.15 43.25 -8.25
N TYR A 234 -26.47 42.12 -8.87
CA TYR A 234 -27.41 42.04 -9.98
C TYR A 234 -28.71 41.41 -9.47
N PHE A 235 -29.84 41.96 -9.89
CA PHE A 235 -31.17 41.44 -9.58
C PHE A 235 -31.92 41.15 -10.88
N ASP A 236 -32.89 40.22 -10.83
CA ASP A 236 -33.76 39.95 -11.97
C ASP A 236 -34.56 41.20 -12.39
N ALA A 237 -34.96 41.24 -13.66
CA ALA A 237 -35.68 42.34 -14.32
C ALA A 237 -34.91 43.67 -14.54
N TYR A 238 -33.71 43.85 -13.96
CA TYR A 238 -32.90 45.07 -14.14
C TYR A 238 -31.55 44.77 -14.79
N LYS A 239 -31.12 45.64 -15.73
CA LYS A 239 -29.82 45.52 -16.42
C LYS A 239 -28.68 46.28 -15.71
N ASN A 240 -29.01 47.23 -14.83
CA ASN A 240 -28.03 48.00 -14.07
C ASN A 240 -27.63 47.26 -12.78
N ILE A 241 -26.48 47.64 -12.23
CA ILE A 241 -26.00 47.13 -10.95
C ILE A 241 -26.67 47.87 -9.80
N PHE A 242 -26.77 47.21 -8.66
CA PHE A 242 -27.24 47.80 -7.42
C PHE A 242 -26.11 47.83 -6.41
N LYS A 243 -25.91 48.97 -5.75
CA LYS A 243 -24.96 49.11 -4.66
C LYS A 243 -25.71 49.03 -3.34
N TYR A 244 -25.20 48.26 -2.40
CA TYR A 244 -25.70 48.32 -1.03
C TYR A 244 -25.22 49.62 -0.36
N ASP A 245 -26.15 50.50 -0.02
CA ASP A 245 -25.87 51.71 0.74
C ASP A 245 -26.13 51.46 2.24
N ARG A 246 -25.07 51.61 3.05
CA ARG A 246 -25.15 51.37 4.49
C ARG A 246 -25.97 52.42 5.24
N LYS A 247 -26.09 53.63 4.72
CA LYS A 247 -26.86 54.71 5.39
C LYS A 247 -28.35 54.53 5.19
N GLU A 248 -28.74 54.20 3.96
CA GLU A 248 -30.15 53.96 3.60
C GLU A 248 -30.59 52.52 3.92
N GLU A 249 -29.65 51.63 4.27
CA GLU A 249 -29.86 50.20 4.47
C GLU A 249 -30.64 49.56 3.30
N ALA A 250 -30.32 49.99 2.08
CA ALA A 250 -31.02 49.64 0.85
C ALA A 250 -30.05 49.43 -0.32
N PHE A 251 -30.47 48.63 -1.28
CA PHE A 251 -29.82 48.44 -2.56
C PHE A 251 -30.32 49.51 -3.54
N ILE A 252 -29.41 50.38 -3.98
CA ILE A 252 -29.73 51.51 -4.85
C ILE A 252 -29.18 51.22 -6.25
N GLU A 253 -30.02 51.32 -7.27
CA GLU A 253 -29.61 51.15 -8.67
C GLU A 253 -28.61 52.23 -9.08
N ILE A 254 -27.54 51.83 -9.80
CA ILE A 254 -26.57 52.75 -10.38
C ILE A 254 -26.83 52.88 -11.89
N PRO A 255 -27.27 54.06 -12.37
CA PRO A 255 -27.50 54.29 -13.79
C PRO A 255 -26.26 54.06 -14.66
N ASN A 256 -26.46 53.76 -15.95
CA ASN A 256 -25.41 53.64 -16.97
C ASN A 256 -24.37 52.52 -16.73
N THR A 257 -24.76 51.44 -16.04
CA THR A 257 -23.87 50.31 -15.73
C THR A 257 -24.20 49.03 -16.52
N SER A 258 -25.11 49.14 -17.49
CA SER A 258 -25.64 48.01 -18.26
C SER A 258 -24.70 47.43 -19.31
N ALA A 259 -23.61 48.14 -19.65
CA ALA A 259 -22.73 47.80 -20.79
C ALA A 259 -22.14 46.37 -20.74
N ASN A 260 -21.98 45.80 -19.54
CA ASN A 260 -21.43 44.45 -19.33
C ASN A 260 -22.40 43.49 -18.61
N TYR A 261 -23.69 43.83 -18.49
CA TYR A 261 -24.67 43.06 -17.70
C TYR A 261 -24.70 41.57 -18.06
N GLU A 262 -24.83 41.24 -19.34
CA GLU A 262 -24.97 39.87 -19.82
C GLU A 262 -23.75 38.99 -19.48
N VAL A 263 -22.56 39.59 -19.50
CA VAL A 263 -21.31 38.90 -19.13
C VAL A 263 -21.22 38.80 -17.62
N ASN A 264 -21.38 39.92 -16.91
CA ASN A 264 -21.10 40.03 -15.47
C ASN A 264 -22.09 39.24 -14.61
N LYS A 265 -23.38 39.17 -14.99
CA LYS A 265 -24.39 38.43 -14.21
C LYS A 265 -24.08 36.94 -14.07
N SER A 266 -23.33 36.40 -15.03
CA SER A 266 -22.96 34.98 -15.12
C SER A 266 -21.51 34.72 -14.68
N LEU A 267 -20.80 35.74 -14.20
CA LEU A 267 -19.44 35.58 -13.69
C LEU A 267 -19.47 34.96 -12.29
N HIS A 268 -18.68 33.91 -12.11
CA HIS A 268 -18.32 33.38 -10.79
C HIS A 268 -17.02 34.03 -10.35
N PHE A 269 -16.98 34.66 -9.18
CA PHE A 269 -15.83 35.41 -8.70
C PHE A 269 -14.96 34.60 -7.73
N SER A 270 -13.66 34.89 -7.70
CA SER A 270 -12.78 34.46 -6.61
C SER A 270 -13.14 35.18 -5.30
N LYS A 271 -12.69 34.64 -4.16
CA LYS A 271 -12.91 35.24 -2.83
C LYS A 271 -12.46 36.70 -2.73
N ASP A 272 -11.39 37.07 -3.43
CA ASP A 272 -10.86 38.45 -3.46
C ASP A 272 -11.56 39.35 -4.50
N TYR A 273 -12.54 38.83 -5.25
CA TYR A 273 -13.26 39.48 -6.34
C TYR A 273 -12.40 40.01 -7.50
N LYS A 274 -11.10 39.67 -7.55
CA LYS A 274 -10.18 40.15 -8.60
C LYS A 274 -10.18 39.28 -9.85
N LYS A 275 -10.63 38.03 -9.73
CA LYS A 275 -10.71 37.08 -10.84
C LYS A 275 -12.14 36.58 -10.98
N ALA A 276 -12.52 36.27 -12.21
CA ALA A 276 -13.81 35.68 -12.49
C ALA A 276 -13.71 34.58 -13.54
N CYS A 277 -14.68 33.67 -13.57
CA CYS A 277 -14.84 32.65 -14.59
C CYS A 277 -16.26 32.73 -15.16
N LEU A 278 -16.35 32.73 -16.48
CA LEU A 278 -17.60 32.51 -17.21
C LEU A 278 -17.56 31.14 -17.83
N GLU A 279 -18.68 30.45 -17.74
CA GLU A 279 -18.90 29.13 -18.31
C GLU A 279 -19.94 29.27 -19.41
N ASP A 280 -19.60 28.81 -20.60
CA ASP A 280 -20.39 29.02 -21.80
C ASP A 280 -20.49 27.69 -22.55
N VAL A 281 -21.73 27.19 -22.73
CA VAL A 281 -22.00 25.87 -23.31
C VAL A 281 -22.39 26.05 -24.77
N VAL A 282 -21.65 25.40 -25.68
CA VAL A 282 -21.90 25.46 -27.12
C VAL A 282 -21.84 24.03 -27.69
N GLY A 283 -23.01 23.42 -27.86
CA GLY A 283 -23.14 22.01 -28.23
C GLY A 283 -22.49 21.11 -27.18
N ASP A 284 -21.62 20.19 -27.62
CA ASP A 284 -20.86 19.25 -26.78
C ASP A 284 -19.66 19.87 -26.03
N TYR A 285 -19.44 21.18 -26.19
CA TYR A 285 -18.27 21.85 -25.63
C TYR A 285 -18.68 22.88 -24.59
N GLU A 286 -17.96 22.85 -23.47
CA GLU A 286 -17.97 23.93 -22.50
C GLU A 286 -16.70 24.78 -22.67
N PHE A 287 -16.91 26.09 -22.63
CA PHE A 287 -15.86 27.08 -22.69
C PHE A 287 -15.72 27.76 -21.34
N PHE A 288 -14.57 27.55 -20.72
CA PHE A 288 -14.17 28.29 -19.52
C PHE A 288 -13.40 29.53 -19.95
N LYS A 289 -13.97 30.70 -19.67
CA LYS A 289 -13.34 31.99 -19.92
C LYS A 289 -12.96 32.58 -18.56
N PHE A 290 -11.67 32.72 -18.31
CA PHE A 290 -11.17 33.31 -17.06
C PHE A 290 -10.82 34.76 -17.27
N TYR A 291 -11.30 35.63 -16.40
CA TYR A 291 -11.14 37.08 -16.46
C TYR A 291 -10.36 37.59 -15.26
N SER A 292 -9.59 38.65 -15.47
CA SER A 292 -9.29 39.62 -14.41
C SER A 292 -10.45 40.61 -14.37
N PHE A 293 -10.89 40.99 -13.18
CA PHE A 293 -11.98 41.94 -13.03
C PHE A 293 -11.47 43.19 -12.33
N ASP A 294 -11.54 44.33 -13.02
CA ASP A 294 -11.20 45.65 -12.48
C ASP A 294 -12.26 46.66 -12.93
N ASN A 295 -12.75 47.48 -12.01
CA ASN A 295 -13.76 48.53 -12.25
C ASN A 295 -14.92 48.13 -13.19
N PHE A 296 -15.63 47.04 -12.89
CA PHE A 296 -16.80 46.52 -13.65
C PHE A 296 -16.52 45.94 -15.05
N GLU A 297 -15.27 45.97 -15.50
CA GLU A 297 -14.86 45.51 -16.83
C GLU A 297 -14.10 44.17 -16.75
N PRO A 298 -14.69 43.07 -17.27
CA PRO A 298 -14.02 41.79 -17.30
C PRO A 298 -12.95 41.74 -18.42
N GLN A 299 -11.68 41.63 -18.04
CA GLN A 299 -10.56 41.46 -18.98
C GLN A 299 -10.22 39.98 -19.16
N LEU A 300 -10.43 39.43 -20.35
CA LEU A 300 -10.22 38.00 -20.63
C LEU A 300 -8.72 37.65 -20.54
N ASN A 301 -8.36 36.80 -19.59
CA ASN A 301 -7.00 36.30 -19.41
C ASN A 301 -6.72 35.07 -20.28
N THR A 302 -7.64 34.09 -20.27
CA THR A 302 -7.48 32.83 -20.98
C THR A 302 -8.82 32.15 -21.22
N LYS A 303 -8.88 31.31 -22.25
CA LYS A 303 -10.05 30.49 -22.59
C LYS A 303 -9.61 29.04 -22.73
N VAL A 304 -10.40 28.12 -22.18
CA VAL A 304 -10.20 26.68 -22.31
C VAL A 304 -11.45 26.08 -22.90
N LYS A 305 -11.26 25.22 -23.91
CA LYS A 305 -12.33 24.47 -24.55
C LYS A 305 -12.23 23.04 -24.07
N ILE A 306 -13.30 22.53 -23.46
CA ILE A 306 -13.36 21.17 -22.92
C ILE A 306 -14.61 20.49 -23.48
N LYS A 307 -14.46 19.24 -23.90
CA LYS A 307 -15.56 18.46 -24.49
C LYS A 307 -16.11 17.48 -23.46
N ASN A 308 -17.44 17.36 -23.38
CA ASN A 308 -18.16 16.27 -22.71
C ASN A 308 -17.58 15.88 -21.34
N PHE A 309 -17.71 16.73 -20.33
CA PHE A 309 -17.35 16.38 -18.96
C PHE A 309 -18.55 16.49 -18.02
N SER A 310 -18.48 15.80 -16.88
CA SER A 310 -19.62 15.66 -15.96
C SER A 310 -19.50 16.57 -14.73
N LYS A 311 -18.29 16.69 -14.16
CA LYS A 311 -18.03 17.52 -12.96
C LYS A 311 -16.70 18.25 -13.07
N LYS A 312 -16.54 19.31 -12.28
CA LYS A 312 -15.32 20.12 -12.21
C LYS A 312 -15.01 20.53 -10.79
N SER A 313 -13.74 20.84 -10.55
CA SER A 313 -13.27 21.41 -9.29
C SER A 313 -12.10 22.35 -9.54
N TYR A 314 -11.94 23.33 -8.66
CA TYR A 314 -10.85 24.30 -8.70
C TYR A 314 -10.00 24.15 -7.44
N LYS A 315 -8.68 24.00 -7.60
CA LYS A 315 -7.74 24.02 -6.47
C LYS A 315 -7.57 25.45 -5.98
N GLU A 316 -7.12 26.30 -6.89
CA GLU A 316 -7.10 27.74 -6.73
C GLU A 316 -7.81 28.37 -7.93
N PHE A 317 -8.79 29.21 -7.65
CA PHE A 317 -9.63 29.81 -8.67
C PHE A 317 -8.80 30.61 -9.69
N GLY A 318 -8.91 30.22 -10.97
CA GLY A 318 -8.15 30.82 -12.07
C GLY A 318 -6.68 30.38 -12.19
N LYS A 319 -6.22 29.40 -11.40
CA LYS A 319 -4.89 28.77 -11.56
C LYS A 319 -4.94 27.31 -11.93
N ASP A 320 -5.85 26.52 -11.35
CA ASP A 320 -5.97 25.10 -11.69
C ASP A 320 -7.44 24.72 -11.88
N LEU A 321 -7.72 23.91 -12.89
CA LEU A 321 -9.03 23.35 -13.19
C LEU A 321 -8.90 21.84 -13.31
N ILE A 322 -9.64 21.11 -12.49
CA ILE A 322 -9.84 19.67 -12.66
C ILE A 322 -11.20 19.45 -13.29
N VAL A 323 -11.20 18.58 -14.30
CA VAL A 323 -12.37 18.18 -15.02
C VAL A 323 -12.50 16.66 -14.95
N LEU A 324 -13.68 16.21 -14.53
CA LEU A 324 -14.01 14.82 -14.31
C LEU A 324 -15.00 14.39 -15.39
N ASN A 325 -14.62 13.36 -16.12
CA ASN A 325 -15.50 12.60 -17.00
C ASN A 325 -15.63 11.18 -16.41
N GLY A 326 -16.66 10.43 -16.80
CA GLY A 326 -16.83 9.03 -16.40
C GLY A 326 -15.66 8.11 -16.81
N ASN A 327 -14.80 8.56 -17.73
CA ASN A 327 -13.63 7.80 -18.17
C ASN A 327 -12.30 8.32 -17.63
N THR A 328 -12.15 9.63 -17.49
CA THR A 328 -10.88 10.26 -17.16
C THR A 328 -11.03 11.42 -16.18
N LEU A 329 -10.00 11.63 -15.38
CA LEU A 329 -9.74 12.88 -14.67
C LEU A 329 -8.71 13.67 -15.48
N GLU A 330 -9.03 14.90 -15.83
CA GLU A 330 -8.12 15.82 -16.51
C GLU A 330 -7.78 17.00 -15.60
N SER A 331 -6.50 17.26 -15.38
CA SER A 331 -6.00 18.41 -14.63
C SER A 331 -5.37 19.41 -15.59
N TYR A 332 -5.81 20.66 -15.51
CA TYR A 332 -5.35 21.80 -16.29
C TYR A 332 -4.70 22.81 -15.34
N SER A 333 -3.42 23.11 -15.53
CA SER A 333 -2.72 24.14 -14.74
C SER A 333 -2.42 25.36 -15.60
N PHE A 334 -2.75 26.54 -15.07
CA PHE A 334 -2.61 27.84 -15.71
C PHE A 334 -1.54 28.65 -14.99
N LYS A 335 -0.35 28.74 -15.59
CA LYS A 335 0.70 29.63 -15.10
C LYS A 335 0.67 30.96 -15.83
N LYS A 336 0.91 32.05 -15.08
CA LYS A 336 1.23 33.34 -15.66
C LYS A 336 2.65 33.24 -16.20
N SER A 337 2.79 33.08 -17.51
CA SER A 337 4.09 33.09 -18.16
C SER A 337 4.81 34.40 -17.82
N LYS A 338 6.06 34.27 -17.38
CA LYS A 338 6.96 35.41 -17.22
C LYS A 338 7.59 35.83 -18.55
N ILE A 339 7.47 34.99 -19.58
CA ILE A 339 7.84 35.28 -20.97
C ILE A 339 6.61 35.85 -21.68
N LYS A 340 6.69 37.10 -22.14
CA LYS A 340 5.67 37.71 -22.99
C LYS A 340 5.95 37.36 -24.44
N THR A 341 4.91 37.11 -25.23
CA THR A 341 5.03 36.87 -26.67
C THR A 341 4.36 37.99 -27.44
N PHE A 342 5.10 38.56 -28.39
CA PHE A 342 4.65 39.55 -29.35
C PHE A 342 4.72 39.00 -30.78
N LEU A 343 4.00 39.64 -31.72
CA LEU A 343 4.06 39.33 -33.15
C LEU A 343 3.79 37.85 -33.46
N LYS A 344 2.78 37.28 -32.79
CA LYS A 344 2.43 35.86 -32.93
C LYS A 344 2.13 35.50 -34.38
N GLY A 345 2.70 34.38 -34.82
CA GLY A 345 2.61 33.89 -36.19
C GLY A 345 3.63 34.49 -37.16
N LYS A 346 4.41 35.49 -36.75
CA LYS A 346 5.38 36.19 -37.63
C LYS A 346 6.81 35.68 -37.42
N SER A 347 7.54 35.48 -38.51
CA SER A 347 8.95 35.09 -38.45
C SER A 347 9.83 36.30 -38.14
N ILE A 348 10.49 36.28 -36.98
CA ILE A 348 11.26 37.42 -36.47
C ILE A 348 12.70 37.32 -36.94
N ARG A 349 13.26 38.43 -37.41
CA ARG A 349 14.62 38.46 -37.98
C ARG A 349 15.60 39.27 -37.15
N THR A 350 15.32 40.55 -36.90
CA THR A 350 16.20 41.43 -36.12
C THR A 350 15.39 42.32 -35.19
N ILE A 351 16.01 42.71 -34.08
CA ILE A 351 15.40 43.43 -32.97
C ILE A 351 16.40 44.50 -32.51
N LYS A 352 15.93 45.75 -32.41
CA LYS A 352 16.69 46.83 -31.76
C LYS A 352 15.82 47.68 -30.86
N LYS A 353 16.45 48.27 -29.85
CA LYS A 353 15.81 49.27 -29.01
C LYS A 353 15.59 50.57 -29.79
N LEU A 354 14.38 51.14 -29.67
CA LEU A 354 14.09 52.52 -30.12
C LEU A 354 14.24 53.48 -28.93
N THR A 355 13.19 53.62 -28.13
CA THR A 355 13.15 54.51 -26.96
C THR A 355 12.26 53.91 -25.86
N GLY A 356 12.62 54.12 -24.58
CA GLY A 356 11.80 53.68 -23.44
C GLY A 356 11.49 52.18 -23.44
N SER A 357 10.21 51.82 -23.59
CA SER A 357 9.70 50.44 -23.68
C SER A 357 9.54 49.93 -25.12
N LYS A 358 9.90 50.72 -26.13
CA LYS A 358 9.65 50.43 -27.55
C LYS A 358 10.86 49.79 -28.23
N TYR A 359 10.57 48.80 -29.05
CA TYR A 359 11.52 48.08 -29.89
C TYR A 359 11.06 48.15 -31.34
N ILE A 360 12.03 48.27 -32.25
CA ILE A 360 11.80 48.04 -33.67
C ILE A 360 12.19 46.61 -34.00
N VAL A 361 11.28 45.91 -34.68
CA VAL A 361 11.40 44.48 -34.96
C VAL A 361 11.11 44.26 -36.43
N ALA A 362 12.10 43.79 -37.18
CA ALA A 362 11.87 43.35 -38.56
C ALA A 362 11.49 41.87 -38.59
N THR A 363 10.54 41.58 -39.48
CA THR A 363 10.15 40.20 -39.81
C THR A 363 10.79 39.76 -41.12
N ASP A 364 10.69 38.48 -41.44
CA ASP A 364 11.20 37.97 -42.72
C ASP A 364 10.55 38.61 -43.94
N SER A 365 9.23 38.61 -44.00
CA SER A 365 8.50 39.04 -45.21
C SER A 365 7.26 39.89 -44.92
N GLU A 366 6.95 40.15 -43.66
CA GLU A 366 5.71 40.84 -43.25
C GLU A 366 5.94 42.31 -42.85
N GLY A 367 7.14 42.84 -43.12
CA GLY A 367 7.55 44.21 -42.83
C GLY A 367 8.15 44.37 -41.44
N VAL A 368 8.11 45.61 -40.95
CA VAL A 368 8.75 46.04 -39.69
C VAL A 368 7.70 46.56 -38.74
N TYR A 369 7.89 46.29 -37.45
CA TYR A 369 6.93 46.58 -36.39
C TYR A 369 7.59 47.37 -35.27
N VAL A 370 6.82 48.26 -34.65
CA VAL A 370 7.11 48.80 -33.32
C VAL A 370 6.37 47.96 -32.29
N VAL A 371 7.11 47.42 -31.34
CA VAL A 371 6.59 46.65 -30.20
C VAL A 371 6.83 47.44 -28.92
N ASP A 372 5.74 47.84 -28.24
CA ASP A 372 5.79 48.44 -26.91
C ASP A 372 5.53 47.35 -25.86
N VAL A 373 6.58 46.92 -25.17
CA VAL A 373 6.50 45.77 -24.26
C VAL A 373 5.78 46.06 -22.94
N GLU A 374 5.63 47.34 -22.59
CA GLU A 374 4.91 47.78 -21.39
C GLU A 374 3.41 47.91 -21.68
N LYS A 375 3.05 48.58 -22.79
CA LYS A 375 1.64 48.77 -23.19
C LYS A 375 1.03 47.58 -23.91
N GLY A 376 1.85 46.64 -24.38
CA GLY A 376 1.37 45.48 -25.14
C GLY A 376 0.95 45.80 -26.57
N VAL A 377 1.45 46.89 -27.14
CA VAL A 377 1.04 47.39 -28.46
C VAL A 377 1.99 46.89 -29.54
N GLU A 378 1.43 46.36 -30.63
CA GLU A 378 2.15 45.90 -31.81
C GLU A 378 1.64 46.70 -33.02
N LYS A 379 2.47 47.60 -33.57
CA LYS A 379 2.09 48.45 -34.71
C LYS A 379 3.03 48.23 -35.88
N LYS A 380 2.49 47.89 -37.05
CA LYS A 380 3.26 47.83 -38.29
C LYS A 380 3.69 49.25 -38.69
N ILE A 381 4.95 49.42 -39.06
CA ILE A 381 5.49 50.68 -39.56
C ILE A 381 5.12 50.81 -41.04
N GLN A 382 4.67 52.00 -41.42
CA GLN A 382 4.48 52.39 -42.80
C GLN A 382 5.66 53.27 -43.18
N PHE A 383 6.43 52.86 -44.19
CA PHE A 383 7.57 53.62 -44.66
C PHE A 383 7.14 54.48 -45.84
N LEU A 384 7.46 55.77 -45.80
CA LEU A 384 7.14 56.72 -46.87
C LEU A 384 8.43 57.16 -47.57
N LEU A 385 8.49 56.95 -48.88
CA LEU A 385 9.51 57.51 -49.77
C LEU A 385 8.80 58.41 -50.78
N ASP A 386 9.14 59.70 -50.80
CA ASP A 386 8.48 60.70 -51.66
C ASP A 386 6.95 60.65 -51.60
N HIS A 387 6.39 60.57 -50.38
CA HIS A 387 4.96 60.43 -50.08
C HIS A 387 4.28 59.14 -50.58
N LYS A 388 5.04 58.15 -51.08
CA LYS A 388 4.53 56.83 -51.46
C LYS A 388 4.93 55.79 -50.42
N GLU A 389 3.98 54.92 -50.09
CA GLU A 389 4.25 53.80 -49.18
C GLU A 389 5.15 52.77 -49.86
N ILE A 390 6.23 52.40 -49.19
CA ILE A 390 7.14 51.33 -49.60
C ILE A 390 7.18 50.22 -48.55
N ALA A 391 7.45 49.00 -48.99
CA ALA A 391 7.63 47.86 -48.09
C ALA A 391 9.11 47.51 -47.96
N ILE A 392 9.65 47.66 -46.74
CA ILE A 392 11.00 47.18 -46.39
C ILE A 392 10.84 45.79 -45.78
N ASN A 393 11.25 44.76 -46.53
CA ASN A 393 11.16 43.34 -46.16
C ASN A 393 12.54 42.69 -46.20
N PHE A 394 12.66 41.50 -45.59
CA PHE A 394 13.91 40.73 -45.53
C PHE A 394 15.06 41.51 -44.88
N SER A 395 14.74 42.44 -43.99
CA SER A 395 15.75 43.19 -43.25
C SER A 395 16.46 42.28 -42.27
N ARG A 396 17.80 42.31 -42.31
CA ARG A 396 18.64 41.35 -41.59
C ARG A 396 19.28 41.97 -40.35
N ASP A 397 19.51 43.27 -40.35
CA ASP A 397 19.78 44.03 -39.13
C ASP A 397 19.22 45.44 -39.22
N ILE A 398 19.07 46.07 -38.05
CA ILE A 398 18.64 47.46 -37.90
C ILE A 398 19.71 48.18 -37.09
N TYR A 399 19.99 49.43 -37.42
CA TYR A 399 20.84 50.29 -36.61
C TYR A 399 20.06 51.53 -36.21
N VAL A 400 20.12 51.91 -34.93
CA VAL A 400 19.47 53.10 -34.40
C VAL A 400 20.57 54.02 -33.88
N GLU A 401 20.69 55.20 -34.47
CA GLU A 401 21.63 56.24 -34.05
C GLU A 401 21.12 56.99 -32.80
N LYS A 402 22.01 57.74 -32.15
CA LYS A 402 21.67 58.47 -30.90
C LYS A 402 20.59 59.54 -31.08
N ASP A 403 20.42 60.06 -32.29
CA ASP A 403 19.40 61.05 -32.66
C ASP A 403 18.08 60.38 -33.11
N ASN A 404 17.92 59.08 -32.88
CA ASN A 404 16.82 58.23 -33.37
C ASN A 404 16.74 58.08 -34.90
N THR A 405 17.78 58.45 -35.63
CA THR A 405 17.88 58.07 -37.05
C THR A 405 18.01 56.55 -37.15
N ILE A 406 17.19 55.93 -38.00
CA ILE A 406 17.18 54.47 -38.18
C ILE A 406 17.80 54.14 -39.52
N ILE A 407 18.78 53.24 -39.52
CA ILE A 407 19.35 52.66 -40.73
C ILE A 407 18.84 51.22 -40.83
N ILE A 408 18.21 50.89 -41.94
CA ILE A 408 17.63 49.58 -42.19
C ILE A 408 17.91 49.16 -43.62
N ASN A 409 18.10 47.87 -43.86
CA ASN A 409 18.28 47.33 -45.20
C ASN A 409 17.10 46.45 -45.63
N ASP A 410 16.87 46.35 -46.93
CA ASP A 410 16.21 45.20 -47.55
C ASP A 410 17.25 44.37 -48.34
N SER A 411 16.79 43.48 -49.22
CA SER A 411 17.66 42.65 -50.05
C SER A 411 18.52 43.43 -51.07
N HIS A 412 18.24 44.69 -51.36
CA HIS A 412 18.89 45.46 -52.43
C HIS A 412 19.31 46.88 -52.03
N ASN A 413 18.68 47.46 -51.02
CA ASN A 413 18.78 48.87 -50.68
C ASN A 413 19.09 49.06 -49.19
N LEU A 414 19.81 50.15 -48.90
CA LEU A 414 20.01 50.66 -47.56
C LEU A 414 19.22 51.97 -47.40
N TYR A 415 18.31 51.99 -46.45
CA TYR A 415 17.48 53.14 -46.13
C TYR A 415 17.97 53.82 -44.86
N THR A 416 17.95 55.14 -44.86
CA THR A 416 18.06 55.97 -43.65
C THR A 416 16.70 56.61 -43.42
N LEU A 417 16.17 56.46 -42.21
CA LEU A 417 14.85 56.92 -41.79
C LEU A 417 14.98 57.95 -40.68
N ASP A 418 14.07 58.92 -40.66
CA ASP A 418 13.89 59.81 -39.52
C ASP A 418 13.09 59.14 -38.38
N SER A 419 12.82 59.90 -37.31
CA SER A 419 12.04 59.43 -36.15
C SER A 419 10.57 59.11 -36.46
N ASP A 420 10.03 59.63 -37.57
CA ASP A 420 8.67 59.39 -38.04
C ASP A 420 8.61 58.27 -39.09
N TYR A 421 9.73 57.57 -39.31
CA TYR A 421 9.91 56.48 -40.26
C TYR A 421 9.81 56.90 -41.74
N ASN A 422 9.96 58.20 -42.04
CA ASN A 422 10.08 58.66 -43.42
C ASN A 422 11.49 58.33 -43.94
N VAL A 423 11.57 57.89 -45.19
CA VAL A 423 12.85 57.62 -45.85
C VAL A 423 13.50 58.95 -46.22
N ILE A 424 14.46 59.39 -45.42
CA ILE A 424 15.26 60.59 -45.72
C ILE A 424 16.37 60.31 -46.74
N LYS A 425 16.76 59.04 -46.89
CA LYS A 425 17.77 58.66 -47.87
C LYS A 425 17.65 57.19 -48.26
N GLU A 426 17.47 56.94 -49.56
CA GLU A 426 17.62 55.63 -50.17
C GLU A 426 19.00 55.52 -50.83
N ARG A 427 19.68 54.38 -50.62
CA ARG A 427 20.93 54.07 -51.32
C ARG A 427 20.81 52.67 -51.90
N SER A 428 20.73 52.59 -53.23
CA SER A 428 20.83 51.30 -53.91
C SER A 428 22.20 50.70 -53.65
N THR A 429 22.20 49.55 -52.99
CA THR A 429 23.39 48.75 -52.84
C THR A 429 23.39 47.76 -53.99
N LYS A 430 24.38 47.81 -54.89
CA LYS A 430 24.54 46.78 -55.93
C LYS A 430 24.84 45.37 -55.35
N ILE A 431 24.70 45.19 -54.05
CA ILE A 431 25.14 44.06 -53.25
C ILE A 431 23.94 43.59 -52.45
N ILE A 432 23.51 42.34 -52.68
CA ILE A 432 22.50 41.67 -51.87
C ILE A 432 23.18 41.24 -50.58
N GLY A 433 23.18 42.12 -49.56
CA GLY A 433 23.80 41.86 -48.27
C GLY A 433 22.89 41.05 -47.35
N GLU A 434 23.31 39.85 -46.90
CA GLU A 434 22.52 39.06 -45.94
C GLU A 434 22.70 39.49 -44.49
N GLU A 435 23.76 40.22 -44.19
CA GLU A 435 24.05 40.64 -42.84
C GLU A 435 24.93 41.89 -42.86
N ILE A 436 24.78 42.72 -41.83
CA ILE A 436 25.46 44.00 -41.71
C ILE A 436 25.98 44.18 -40.29
N ILE A 437 27.20 44.69 -40.16
CA ILE A 437 27.76 45.06 -38.87
C ILE A 437 28.46 46.41 -38.96
N LYS A 438 28.30 47.25 -37.95
CA LYS A 438 28.94 48.57 -37.87
C LYS A 438 30.21 48.48 -37.01
N LEU A 439 31.32 48.97 -37.55
CA LEU A 439 32.56 49.22 -36.81
C LEU A 439 32.96 50.68 -37.01
N LYS A 440 32.81 51.50 -35.95
CA LYS A 440 33.02 52.96 -36.01
C LYS A 440 32.17 53.60 -37.12
N ASP A 441 32.78 54.36 -38.03
CA ASP A 441 32.10 55.03 -39.15
C ASP A 441 31.97 54.15 -40.41
N THR A 442 32.13 52.83 -40.29
CA THR A 442 32.12 51.90 -41.43
C THR A 442 31.13 50.77 -41.20
N ILE A 443 30.27 50.52 -42.19
CA ILE A 443 29.35 49.37 -42.22
C ILE A 443 29.99 48.27 -43.07
N PHE A 444 30.00 47.05 -42.56
CA PHE A 444 30.44 45.86 -43.29
C PHE A 444 29.21 45.06 -43.69
N THR A 445 29.26 44.45 -44.86
CA THR A 445 28.19 43.58 -45.36
C THR A 445 28.77 42.48 -46.24
N ALA A 446 28.07 41.36 -46.36
CA ALA A 446 28.50 40.21 -47.15
C ALA A 446 27.40 39.74 -48.10
N ASN A 447 27.81 39.34 -49.31
CA ASN A 447 26.92 38.81 -50.35
C ASN A 447 26.70 37.30 -50.18
N GLN A 448 25.48 36.82 -50.47
CA GLN A 448 25.11 35.39 -50.52
C GLN A 448 26.06 34.52 -51.34
N ARG A 449 26.59 35.07 -52.44
CA ARG A 449 27.49 34.36 -53.35
C ARG A 449 28.95 34.43 -52.94
N GLY A 450 29.26 35.13 -51.84
CA GLY A 450 30.61 35.45 -51.38
C GLY A 450 31.01 36.89 -51.71
N ALA A 451 32.13 37.34 -51.14
CA ALA A 451 32.61 38.72 -51.01
C ALA A 451 32.04 39.51 -49.82
N VAL A 452 32.97 40.17 -49.12
CA VAL A 452 32.68 41.11 -48.04
C VAL A 452 33.00 42.53 -48.52
N PHE A 453 32.11 43.46 -48.21
CA PHE A 453 32.20 44.85 -48.60
C PHE A 453 32.20 45.72 -47.35
N LYS A 454 32.90 46.86 -47.44
CA LYS A 454 32.87 47.90 -46.42
C LYS A 454 32.39 49.20 -47.03
N TYR A 455 31.58 49.92 -46.26
CA TYR A 455 30.96 51.18 -46.64
C TYR A 455 31.31 52.27 -45.63
N SER A 456 32.04 53.30 -46.08
CA SER A 456 32.35 54.44 -45.22
C SER A 456 31.17 55.40 -45.15
N LEU A 457 30.63 55.64 -43.95
CA LEU A 457 29.54 56.59 -43.74
C LEU A 457 29.96 58.03 -44.08
N LYS A 458 31.24 58.38 -43.82
CA LYS A 458 31.84 59.68 -44.14
C LYS A 458 32.21 59.80 -45.62
N GLY A 459 32.95 58.81 -46.14
CA GLY A 459 33.48 58.83 -47.52
C GLY A 459 32.47 58.46 -48.60
N LYS A 460 31.33 57.88 -48.22
CA LYS A 460 30.24 57.43 -49.11
C LYS A 460 30.67 56.42 -50.19
N THR A 461 31.81 55.75 -50.04
CA THR A 461 32.33 54.78 -51.00
C THR A 461 32.14 53.35 -50.50
N TYR A 462 31.70 52.48 -51.42
CA TYR A 462 31.71 51.03 -51.24
C TYR A 462 33.05 50.48 -51.73
N THR A 463 33.72 49.70 -50.89
CA THR A 463 34.96 49.02 -51.25
C THR A 463 34.86 47.56 -50.89
N LYS A 464 35.14 46.68 -51.85
CA LYS A 464 35.24 45.25 -51.61
C LYS A 464 36.53 44.96 -50.85
N ILE A 465 36.46 44.06 -49.87
CA ILE A 465 37.66 43.57 -49.16
C ILE A 465 38.35 42.55 -50.07
N ALA A 466 39.63 42.77 -50.35
CA ALA A 466 40.43 41.85 -51.17
C ALA A 466 40.41 40.42 -50.61
N ASN A 467 40.44 39.43 -51.50
CA ASN A 467 40.48 37.99 -51.17
C ASN A 467 39.24 37.42 -50.47
N THR A 468 38.08 38.07 -50.57
CA THR A 468 36.84 37.59 -49.93
C THR A 468 35.85 36.94 -50.89
N ASP A 469 36.17 36.80 -52.18
CA ASP A 469 35.28 36.30 -53.25
C ASP A 469 34.54 35.00 -52.94
N ALA A 470 35.24 34.00 -52.38
CA ALA A 470 34.67 32.69 -52.06
C ALA A 470 34.06 32.60 -50.65
N VAL A 471 34.23 33.64 -49.83
CA VAL A 471 33.92 33.62 -48.41
C VAL A 471 32.45 33.99 -48.20
N LYS A 472 31.62 32.99 -47.89
CA LYS A 472 30.22 33.21 -47.53
C LYS A 472 30.13 33.43 -46.03
N VAL A 473 29.88 34.67 -45.62
CA VAL A 473 29.64 35.02 -44.22
C VAL A 473 28.23 34.58 -43.82
N LYS A 474 28.12 33.96 -42.64
CA LYS A 474 26.85 33.52 -42.05
C LYS A 474 26.36 34.53 -41.02
N GLU A 475 27.24 35.00 -40.14
CA GLU A 475 26.96 36.02 -39.11
C GLU A 475 28.26 36.71 -38.68
N PHE A 476 28.23 38.03 -38.46
CA PHE A 476 29.31 38.84 -37.91
C PHE A 476 29.15 39.06 -36.40
N ALA A 477 30.28 39.27 -35.73
CA ALA A 477 30.39 39.78 -34.37
C ALA A 477 31.55 40.79 -34.29
N THR A 478 31.57 41.65 -33.27
CA THR A 478 32.62 42.65 -33.10
C THR A 478 32.94 42.86 -31.62
N ASP A 479 34.23 43.03 -31.31
CA ASP A 479 34.70 43.49 -29.99
C ASP A 479 34.88 45.03 -29.96
N GLY A 480 34.46 45.73 -31.02
CA GLY A 480 34.65 47.17 -31.21
C GLY A 480 36.00 47.57 -31.83
N LYS A 481 36.94 46.63 -31.98
CA LYS A 481 38.25 46.82 -32.63
C LYS A 481 38.43 45.93 -33.86
N LYS A 482 37.94 44.69 -33.79
CA LYS A 482 38.03 43.62 -34.78
C LYS A 482 36.63 43.14 -35.15
N ILE A 483 36.49 42.65 -36.37
CA ILE A 483 35.28 41.94 -36.81
C ILE A 483 35.61 40.45 -36.88
N PHE A 484 34.72 39.65 -36.33
CA PHE A 484 34.71 38.20 -36.42
C PHE A 484 33.51 37.77 -37.25
N ALA A 485 33.61 36.66 -37.97
CA ALA A 485 32.43 36.08 -38.61
C ALA A 485 32.52 34.57 -38.70
N THR A 486 31.39 33.88 -38.63
CA THR A 486 31.29 32.49 -39.08
C THR A 486 31.13 32.48 -40.59
N THR A 487 31.82 31.55 -41.27
CA THR A 487 31.80 31.47 -42.73
C THR A 487 31.67 30.02 -43.21
N SER A 488 31.52 29.83 -44.52
CA SER A 488 31.67 28.52 -45.17
C SER A 488 33.09 27.94 -45.08
N GLU A 489 34.09 28.74 -44.70
CA GLU A 489 35.49 28.34 -44.65
C GLU A 489 36.09 28.41 -43.24
N GLY A 490 35.29 28.60 -42.20
CA GLY A 490 35.72 28.67 -40.81
C GLY A 490 35.45 30.05 -40.21
N ILE A 491 36.39 30.58 -39.44
CA ILE A 491 36.24 31.89 -38.78
C ILE A 491 36.99 32.97 -39.55
N PHE A 492 36.24 34.01 -39.91
CA PHE A 492 36.71 35.27 -40.48
C PHE A 492 37.22 36.18 -39.37
N GLU A 493 38.38 36.79 -39.56
CA GLU A 493 38.88 37.92 -38.77
C GLU A 493 39.25 39.09 -39.67
N TYR A 494 38.86 40.30 -39.25
CA TYR A 494 39.25 41.54 -39.89
C TYR A 494 39.73 42.58 -38.89
N GLU A 495 40.96 43.05 -39.08
CA GLU A 495 41.59 44.08 -38.25
C GLU A 495 42.50 44.97 -39.12
N LYS A 496 42.39 46.30 -38.97
CA LYS A 496 43.28 47.29 -39.62
C LYS A 496 43.46 47.10 -41.13
N GLY A 497 42.42 46.67 -41.84
CA GLY A 497 42.47 46.46 -43.29
C GLY A 497 42.86 45.06 -43.73
N ILE A 498 43.34 44.21 -42.82
CA ILE A 498 43.79 42.85 -43.10
C ILE A 498 42.66 41.88 -42.81
N PHE A 499 42.42 40.98 -43.77
CA PHE A 499 41.45 39.89 -43.67
C PHE A 499 42.19 38.55 -43.60
N LYS A 500 41.73 37.66 -42.71
CA LYS A 500 42.18 36.26 -42.61
C LYS A 500 41.00 35.32 -42.30
N THR A 501 41.08 34.09 -42.79
CA THR A 501 40.18 33.00 -42.41
C THR A 501 40.96 31.88 -41.74
N TYR A 502 40.38 31.25 -40.72
CA TYR A 502 40.97 30.12 -40.02
C TYR A 502 40.04 28.92 -40.08
N LYS A 503 40.58 27.78 -40.53
CA LYS A 503 39.93 26.45 -40.52
C LYS A 503 40.37 25.69 -39.27
N PHE A 504 39.52 24.79 -38.80
CA PHE A 504 39.77 24.01 -37.59
C PHE A 504 39.54 22.52 -37.87
N GLU A 505 40.40 21.67 -37.33
CA GLU A 505 40.29 20.21 -37.53
C GLU A 505 39.18 19.59 -36.66
N ASN A 506 38.89 20.19 -35.51
CA ASN A 506 37.95 19.65 -34.53
C ASN A 506 36.48 19.98 -34.83
N GLU A 507 36.19 20.87 -35.78
CA GLU A 507 34.81 21.21 -36.17
C GLU A 507 34.75 21.66 -37.63
N ASN A 508 33.77 21.16 -38.37
CA ASN A 508 33.58 21.55 -39.78
C ASN A 508 33.03 22.98 -39.85
N ALA A 509 33.64 23.81 -40.71
CA ALA A 509 33.18 25.19 -40.99
C ALA A 509 31.69 25.28 -41.34
N ASP A 510 31.14 24.27 -42.02
CA ASP A 510 29.72 24.23 -42.36
C ASP A 510 28.82 24.15 -41.12
N ASN A 511 29.30 23.53 -40.04
CA ASN A 511 28.56 23.38 -38.80
C ASN A 511 28.47 24.66 -37.98
N LEU A 512 29.42 25.58 -38.14
CA LEU A 512 29.40 26.88 -37.47
C LEU A 512 28.20 27.68 -37.96
N LEU A 513 27.32 28.08 -37.05
CA LEU A 513 26.10 28.82 -37.35
C LEU A 513 26.21 30.25 -36.85
N SER A 514 26.27 30.40 -35.53
CA SER A 514 26.16 31.70 -34.87
C SER A 514 27.46 32.12 -34.20
N ILE A 515 27.71 33.42 -34.13
CA ILE A 515 28.86 34.00 -33.44
C ILE A 515 28.45 35.20 -32.62
N ALA A 516 28.98 35.29 -31.40
CA ALA A 516 28.75 36.42 -30.52
C ALA A 516 30.06 36.81 -29.82
N TYR A 517 30.24 38.10 -29.57
CA TYR A 517 31.26 38.60 -28.67
C TYR A 517 30.59 39.00 -27.37
N GLU A 518 31.05 38.42 -26.26
CA GLU A 518 30.59 38.75 -24.91
C GLU A 518 31.80 39.18 -24.07
N GLU A 519 31.69 40.29 -23.36
CA GLU A 519 32.83 40.91 -22.65
C GLU A 519 33.57 39.94 -21.72
N GLU A 520 32.81 39.12 -20.98
CA GLU A 520 33.34 38.13 -20.03
C GLU A 520 33.85 36.85 -20.70
N TYR A 521 33.28 36.47 -21.85
CA TYR A 521 33.56 35.19 -22.50
C TYR A 521 34.50 35.29 -23.70
N GLY A 522 34.66 36.47 -24.28
CA GLY A 522 35.30 36.68 -25.57
C GLY A 522 34.41 36.25 -26.72
N VAL A 523 35.02 35.69 -27.77
CA VAL A 523 34.31 35.26 -28.98
C VAL A 523 33.77 33.84 -28.78
N LEU A 524 32.45 33.70 -28.80
CA LEU A 524 31.74 32.43 -28.72
C LEU A 524 31.17 32.06 -30.09
N VAL A 525 31.30 30.79 -30.47
CA VAL A 525 30.85 30.25 -31.75
C VAL A 525 29.95 29.06 -31.52
N ALA A 526 28.71 29.15 -31.97
CA ALA A 526 27.69 28.12 -31.85
C ALA A 526 27.54 27.32 -33.15
N THR A 527 27.11 26.06 -33.02
CA THR A 527 26.97 25.12 -34.14
C THR A 527 25.55 24.63 -34.34
N ARG A 528 25.29 24.01 -35.51
CA ARG A 528 24.04 23.30 -35.84
C ARG A 528 23.80 22.03 -35.01
N PHE A 529 24.80 21.59 -34.25
CA PHE A 529 24.73 20.36 -33.46
C PHE A 529 24.86 20.65 -31.95
N GLY A 530 24.42 21.82 -31.51
CA GLY A 530 24.32 22.15 -30.09
C GLY A 530 25.64 22.39 -29.36
N LYS A 531 26.76 22.54 -30.07
CA LYS A 531 28.06 22.86 -29.46
C LYS A 531 28.34 24.35 -29.49
N ILE A 532 28.92 24.87 -28.40
CA ILE A 532 29.50 26.20 -28.31
C ILE A 532 31.00 26.05 -28.09
N TYR A 533 31.78 26.74 -28.91
CA TYR A 533 33.22 26.85 -28.79
C TYR A 533 33.61 28.26 -28.39
N LYS A 534 34.57 28.38 -27.48
CA LYS A 534 35.29 29.63 -27.24
C LYS A 534 36.44 29.72 -28.25
N TYR A 535 36.42 30.77 -29.06
CA TYR A 535 37.46 31.02 -30.05
C TYR A 535 38.62 31.78 -29.40
N ASP A 536 39.77 31.10 -29.33
CA ASP A 536 41.02 31.68 -28.86
C ASP A 536 41.62 32.55 -29.98
N THR A 537 41.47 33.87 -29.83
CA THR A 537 41.95 34.86 -30.80
C THR A 537 43.47 34.99 -30.83
N VAL A 538 44.21 34.39 -29.89
CA VAL A 538 45.68 34.38 -29.87
C VAL A 538 46.21 33.11 -30.53
N ASN A 539 45.79 31.95 -30.02
CA ASN A 539 46.29 30.65 -30.48
C ASN A 539 45.55 30.09 -31.71
N LYS A 540 44.47 30.75 -32.15
CA LYS A 540 43.65 30.36 -33.30
C LYS A 540 43.10 28.95 -33.16
N LYS A 541 42.51 28.65 -32.01
CA LYS A 541 41.89 27.35 -31.68
C LYS A 541 40.44 27.52 -31.22
N LEU A 542 39.64 26.48 -31.46
CA LEU A 542 38.30 26.34 -30.90
C LEU A 542 38.32 25.40 -29.70
N ASN A 543 38.03 25.94 -28.52
CA ASN A 543 37.95 25.17 -27.29
C ASN A 543 36.48 24.92 -26.95
N LEU A 544 36.06 23.67 -26.77
CA LEU A 544 34.68 23.34 -26.43
C LEU A 544 34.32 23.99 -25.09
N PHE A 545 33.25 24.78 -25.11
CA PHE A 545 32.76 25.53 -23.94
C PHE A 545 31.49 24.91 -23.36
N TYR A 546 30.56 24.48 -24.23
CA TYR A 546 29.30 23.87 -23.84
C TYR A 546 28.78 22.94 -24.95
N GLU A 547 28.07 21.89 -24.54
CA GLU A 547 27.35 20.98 -25.41
C GLU A 547 25.91 20.84 -24.92
N ASP A 548 24.97 21.03 -25.85
CA ASP A 548 23.55 21.03 -25.56
C ASP A 548 23.01 19.62 -25.29
N GLU A 549 22.23 19.46 -24.20
CA GLU A 549 21.74 18.15 -23.75
C GLU A 549 20.93 17.37 -24.81
N VAL A 550 20.33 18.08 -25.78
CA VAL A 550 19.53 17.49 -26.86
C VAL A 550 20.10 17.77 -28.25
N ASN A 551 21.35 18.26 -28.33
CA ASN A 551 22.04 18.62 -29.57
C ASN A 551 21.25 19.60 -30.47
N ALA A 552 20.45 20.50 -29.88
CA ALA A 552 19.68 21.46 -30.67
C ALA A 552 20.58 22.53 -31.31
N SER A 553 20.31 22.90 -32.56
CA SER A 553 20.99 24.04 -33.22
C SER A 553 20.90 25.30 -32.37
N ILE A 554 22.03 25.98 -32.17
CA ILE A 554 22.10 27.26 -31.45
C ILE A 554 22.23 28.38 -32.47
N VAL A 555 21.24 29.28 -32.50
CA VAL A 555 21.10 30.32 -33.53
C VAL A 555 21.25 31.74 -33.01
N GLY A 556 21.48 31.89 -31.71
CA GLY A 556 21.83 33.15 -31.09
C GLY A 556 22.25 32.95 -29.63
N MET A 557 23.10 33.83 -29.16
CA MET A 557 23.69 33.77 -27.82
C MET A 557 23.75 35.18 -27.26
N VAL A 558 23.46 35.33 -25.97
CA VAL A 558 23.67 36.59 -25.25
C VAL A 558 23.91 36.34 -23.76
N ALA A 559 24.86 37.05 -23.14
CA ALA A 559 25.04 36.98 -21.69
C ALA A 559 24.11 37.96 -20.98
N ASP A 560 23.48 37.58 -19.86
CA ASP A 560 22.75 38.52 -19.01
C ASP A 560 23.69 39.32 -18.09
N ASN A 561 23.13 40.16 -17.20
CA ASN A 561 23.92 41.00 -16.29
C ASN A 561 24.58 40.21 -15.15
N ASN A 562 24.17 38.95 -14.92
CA ASN A 562 24.74 38.04 -13.94
C ASN A 562 25.68 37.02 -14.61
N ASN A 563 26.08 37.29 -15.86
CA ASN A 563 26.92 36.45 -16.68
C ASN A 563 26.32 35.06 -16.95
N HIS A 564 25.01 34.84 -16.82
CA HIS A 564 24.41 33.62 -17.37
C HIS A 564 24.32 33.76 -18.90
N LEU A 565 24.72 32.72 -19.61
CA LEU A 565 24.63 32.67 -21.05
C LEU A 565 23.24 32.17 -21.47
N TRP A 566 22.52 32.99 -22.22
CA TRP A 566 21.21 32.67 -22.76
C TRP A 566 21.34 32.31 -24.24
N LEU A 567 20.78 31.16 -24.61
CA LEU A 567 20.84 30.58 -25.95
C LEU A 567 19.45 30.57 -26.57
N ASN A 568 19.37 31.06 -27.79
CA ASN A 568 18.22 30.86 -28.67
C ASN A 568 18.49 29.59 -29.50
N THR A 569 17.68 28.54 -29.32
CA THR A 569 17.92 27.23 -29.94
C THR A 569 16.74 26.78 -30.79
N PHE A 570 16.88 25.71 -31.56
CA PHE A 570 15.76 25.07 -32.26
C PHE A 570 14.84 24.25 -31.34
N ALA A 571 15.18 24.13 -30.06
CA ALA A 571 14.39 23.41 -29.06
C ALA A 571 14.07 24.29 -27.85
N GLY A 572 13.76 25.57 -28.08
CA GLY A 572 13.43 26.54 -27.03
C GLY A 572 14.62 27.41 -26.59
N ILE A 573 14.46 28.06 -25.45
CA ILE A 573 15.43 29.00 -24.89
C ILE A 573 16.21 28.30 -23.78
N VAL A 574 17.53 28.43 -23.75
CA VAL A 574 18.37 27.80 -22.72
C VAL A 574 19.12 28.88 -21.93
N SER A 575 19.13 28.78 -20.61
CA SER A 575 19.98 29.59 -19.74
C SER A 575 21.05 28.69 -19.11
N ILE A 576 22.29 29.16 -19.12
CA ILE A 576 23.45 28.45 -18.61
C ILE A 576 24.17 29.36 -17.63
N ASN A 577 24.34 28.90 -16.40
CA ASN A 577 25.31 29.48 -15.49
C ASN A 577 26.63 28.68 -15.63
N PRO A 578 27.68 29.24 -16.26
CA PRO A 578 28.91 28.50 -16.50
C PRO A 578 29.73 28.24 -15.23
N LEU A 579 29.56 29.03 -14.17
CA LEU A 579 30.23 28.82 -12.88
C LEU A 579 29.67 27.59 -12.14
N THR A 580 28.35 27.49 -12.07
CA THR A 580 27.67 26.37 -11.38
C THR A 580 27.38 25.18 -12.31
N LYS A 581 27.61 25.35 -13.62
CA LYS A 581 27.18 24.44 -14.70
C LYS A 581 25.68 24.16 -14.68
N LYS A 582 24.88 25.05 -14.09
CA LYS A 582 23.42 24.91 -14.02
C LYS A 582 22.84 25.29 -15.39
N VAL A 583 22.11 24.36 -15.99
CA VAL A 583 21.41 24.55 -17.27
C VAL A 583 19.90 24.52 -17.02
N VAL A 584 19.17 25.46 -17.64
CA VAL A 584 17.71 25.53 -17.58
C VAL A 584 17.18 25.76 -18.99
N ARG A 585 16.34 24.84 -19.48
CA ARG A 585 15.62 25.00 -20.75
C ARG A 585 14.20 25.47 -20.51
N PHE A 586 13.78 26.46 -21.27
CA PHE A 586 12.44 27.02 -21.30
C PHE A 586 11.75 26.61 -22.60
N THR A 587 10.57 26.01 -22.46
CA THR A 587 9.76 25.47 -23.56
C THR A 587 8.36 26.10 -23.55
N GLN A 588 7.42 25.55 -24.33
CA GLN A 588 6.00 25.93 -24.27
C GLN A 588 5.40 25.83 -22.87
N LYS A 589 5.91 24.91 -22.02
CA LYS A 589 5.48 24.75 -20.62
C LYS A 589 5.77 26.00 -19.77
N GLU A 590 6.92 26.63 -20.02
CA GLU A 590 7.38 27.86 -19.38
C GLU A 590 6.85 29.14 -20.07
N GLY A 591 6.09 28.97 -21.16
CA GLY A 591 5.43 30.05 -21.90
C GLY A 591 6.18 30.56 -23.13
N VAL A 592 7.18 29.83 -23.62
CA VAL A 592 7.78 30.07 -24.94
C VAL A 592 6.78 29.69 -26.02
N TYR A 593 6.33 30.64 -26.85
CA TYR A 593 5.28 30.38 -27.83
C TYR A 593 5.70 29.42 -28.96
N GLU A 594 6.91 29.62 -29.50
CA GLU A 594 7.50 28.83 -30.58
C GLU A 594 8.92 28.42 -30.17
N LEU A 595 9.24 27.13 -30.33
CA LEU A 595 10.48 26.55 -29.85
C LEU A 595 11.63 26.78 -30.83
N GLU A 596 11.32 26.88 -32.12
CA GLU A 596 12.33 27.07 -33.15
C GLU A 596 12.77 28.53 -33.21
N GLY A 597 13.89 28.83 -32.54
CA GLY A 597 14.57 30.11 -32.62
C GLY A 597 14.96 30.47 -34.05
N ASN A 598 14.95 31.76 -34.38
CA ASN A 598 15.41 32.23 -35.69
C ASN A 598 16.78 32.92 -35.58
N ARG A 599 17.59 32.83 -36.63
CA ARG A 599 18.90 33.47 -36.70
C ARG A 599 18.78 35.00 -36.65
N TYR A 600 19.80 35.66 -36.09
CA TYR A 600 19.93 37.12 -35.92
C TYR A 600 18.94 37.75 -34.95
N SER A 601 18.05 36.95 -34.36
CA SER A 601 16.90 37.43 -33.61
C SER A 601 17.12 37.40 -32.10
N THR A 602 18.36 37.59 -31.64
CA THR A 602 18.70 37.61 -30.21
C THR A 602 19.21 38.99 -29.83
N TYR A 603 18.60 39.61 -28.82
CA TYR A 603 18.94 40.95 -28.38
C TYR A 603 18.81 41.12 -26.87
N LYS A 604 19.81 41.73 -26.23
CA LYS A 604 19.75 42.20 -24.84
C LYS A 604 19.74 43.73 -24.83
N ASP A 605 18.81 44.32 -24.09
CA ASP A 605 18.76 45.77 -23.90
C ASP A 605 19.62 46.24 -22.71
N ALA A 606 19.83 47.55 -22.58
CA ALA A 606 20.65 48.12 -21.51
C ALA A 606 20.09 47.88 -20.09
N LYS A 607 18.80 47.55 -19.94
CA LYS A 607 18.21 47.18 -18.65
C LYS A 607 18.48 45.71 -18.29
N GLY A 608 19.04 44.91 -19.21
CA GLY A 608 19.23 43.47 -19.05
C GLY A 608 18.04 42.62 -19.49
N SER A 609 16.99 43.23 -20.08
CA SER A 609 15.89 42.45 -20.65
C SER A 609 16.32 41.77 -21.95
N ILE A 610 15.86 40.54 -22.17
CA ILE A 610 16.23 39.73 -23.33
C ILE A 610 15.02 39.56 -24.25
N LEU A 611 15.30 39.68 -25.55
CA LEU A 611 14.39 39.46 -26.65
C LEU A 611 14.94 38.35 -27.54
N MET A 612 14.13 37.32 -27.78
CA MET A 612 14.48 36.19 -28.63
C MET A 612 13.38 35.91 -29.63
N GLY A 613 13.70 36.07 -30.92
CA GLY A 613 12.82 35.78 -32.02
C GLY A 613 12.81 34.30 -32.39
N SER A 614 11.70 33.90 -32.98
CA SER A 614 11.44 32.57 -33.52
C SER A 614 10.83 32.70 -34.91
N TYR A 615 10.59 31.57 -35.58
CA TYR A 615 9.88 31.57 -36.85
C TYR A 615 8.41 32.00 -36.75
N ARG A 616 7.83 32.09 -35.54
CA ARG A 616 6.41 32.43 -35.34
C ARG A 616 6.14 33.38 -34.20
N GLY A 617 7.13 34.17 -33.77
CA GLY A 617 6.91 35.25 -32.82
C GLY A 617 8.14 35.68 -32.05
N LEU A 618 7.95 36.69 -31.21
CA LEU A 618 9.00 37.34 -30.42
C LEU A 618 8.77 37.08 -28.93
N SER A 619 9.74 36.45 -28.28
CA SER A 619 9.75 36.26 -26.83
C SER A 619 10.46 37.44 -26.16
N PHE A 620 9.85 38.02 -25.13
CA PHE A 620 10.42 39.06 -24.28
C PHE A 620 10.35 38.62 -22.82
N PHE A 621 11.47 38.74 -22.12
CA PHE A 621 11.56 38.39 -20.70
C PHE A 621 12.68 39.12 -19.99
N ASP A 622 12.57 39.16 -18.68
CA ASP A 622 13.59 39.65 -17.77
C ASP A 622 14.26 38.44 -17.09
N PRO A 623 15.57 38.19 -17.32
CA PRO A 623 16.30 37.05 -16.77
C PRO A 623 16.17 36.93 -15.25
N GLU A 624 16.26 38.04 -14.52
CA GLU A 624 16.19 38.05 -13.05
C GLU A 624 14.80 37.64 -12.56
N LYS A 625 13.75 38.06 -13.28
CA LYS A 625 12.38 37.65 -12.97
C LYS A 625 12.13 36.19 -13.31
N LEU A 626 12.81 35.62 -14.31
CA LEU A 626 12.63 34.22 -14.71
C LEU A 626 13.21 33.23 -13.72
N GLU A 627 14.26 33.58 -12.99
CA GLU A 627 14.81 32.70 -11.97
C GLU A 627 13.71 32.30 -10.98
N LYS A 628 13.41 31.00 -10.94
CA LYS A 628 12.44 30.45 -9.99
C LYS A 628 13.01 30.68 -8.59
N LYS A 629 12.34 31.50 -7.78
CA LYS A 629 12.44 31.39 -6.31
C LYS A 629 12.31 29.91 -5.99
N SER A 630 13.28 29.35 -5.27
CA SER A 630 13.23 27.96 -4.83
C SER A 630 12.00 27.80 -3.97
N ILE A 631 10.92 27.29 -4.55
CA ILE A 631 9.80 26.80 -3.77
C ILE A 631 10.36 25.62 -2.99
N ASN A 632 10.24 25.66 -1.67
CA ASN A 632 10.66 24.57 -0.80
C ASN A 632 9.66 23.41 -0.97
N ILE A 633 9.80 22.65 -2.05
CA ILE A 633 8.95 21.50 -2.36
C ILE A 633 9.58 20.28 -1.72
N GLN A 634 8.86 19.66 -0.80
CA GLN A 634 9.31 18.51 -0.03
C GLN A 634 8.55 17.26 -0.46
N PRO A 635 9.22 16.17 -0.84
CA PRO A 635 8.54 14.90 -1.09
C PRO A 635 7.91 14.41 0.21
N LYS A 636 6.72 13.81 0.13
CA LYS A 636 6.01 13.20 1.27
C LYS A 636 5.56 11.78 0.92
N PHE A 637 5.46 10.91 1.93
CA PHE A 637 4.73 9.65 1.77
C PHE A 637 3.23 9.95 1.63
N THR A 638 2.57 9.25 0.69
CA THR A 638 1.11 9.35 0.47
C THR A 638 0.39 8.05 0.81
N SER A 639 1.12 6.93 0.81
CA SER A 639 0.70 5.72 1.51
C SER A 639 1.88 4.85 1.92
N ILE A 640 1.67 4.05 2.95
CA ILE A 640 2.55 2.93 3.31
C ILE A 640 1.66 1.71 3.53
N SER A 641 1.96 0.62 2.84
CA SER A 641 1.23 -0.64 2.89
C SER A 641 2.09 -1.72 3.53
N PHE A 642 1.62 -2.30 4.62
CA PHE A 642 2.27 -3.43 5.30
C PHE A 642 1.22 -4.27 6.05
N PHE A 643 1.65 -5.40 6.60
CA PHE A 643 0.79 -6.23 7.43
C PHE A 643 0.73 -5.67 8.85
N ASP A 644 -0.46 -5.27 9.28
CA ASP A 644 -0.72 -4.76 10.62
C ASP A 644 -0.90 -5.95 11.57
N ALA A 645 0.04 -6.13 12.51
CA ALA A 645 0.05 -7.24 13.45
C ALA A 645 -1.05 -7.12 14.51
N GLU A 646 -1.50 -5.91 14.84
CA GLU A 646 -2.54 -5.67 15.84
C GLU A 646 -3.94 -6.00 15.25
N GLU A 647 -4.18 -5.61 14.00
CA GLU A 647 -5.43 -5.90 13.28
C GLU A 647 -5.43 -7.25 12.53
N ASN A 648 -4.29 -7.95 12.50
CA ASN A 648 -4.07 -9.22 11.80
C ASN A 648 -4.49 -9.18 10.30
N ARG A 649 -4.15 -8.09 9.59
CA ARG A 649 -4.53 -7.90 8.18
C ARG A 649 -3.60 -6.97 7.41
N TRP A 650 -3.63 -7.07 6.08
CA TRP A 650 -2.96 -6.10 5.20
C TRP A 650 -3.70 -4.76 5.23
N LYS A 651 -2.96 -3.68 5.49
CA LYS A 651 -3.54 -2.34 5.58
C LYS A 651 -2.71 -1.36 4.76
N ILE A 652 -3.40 -0.51 4.00
CA ILE A 652 -2.82 0.62 3.31
C ILE A 652 -3.05 1.84 4.21
N HIS A 653 -2.01 2.31 4.86
CA HIS A 653 -2.06 3.50 5.69
C HIS A 653 -1.89 4.72 4.79
N SER A 654 -2.96 5.51 4.62
CA SER A 654 -2.99 6.73 3.79
C SER A 654 -3.47 7.97 4.56
N SER A 655 -3.74 7.83 5.86
CA SER A 655 -4.14 8.93 6.74
C SER A 655 -2.97 9.89 6.96
N PRO A 656 -3.13 11.20 6.71
CA PRO A 656 -2.07 12.19 6.91
C PRO A 656 -1.44 12.12 8.32
N SER A 657 -2.26 11.99 9.36
CA SER A 657 -1.79 11.86 10.75
C SER A 657 -0.82 10.70 10.99
N PHE A 658 -1.03 9.55 10.34
CA PHE A 658 -0.11 8.42 10.39
C PHE A 658 1.17 8.73 9.60
N LEU A 659 1.03 9.24 8.38
CA LEU A 659 2.15 9.46 7.46
C LEU A 659 3.13 10.55 7.92
N GLU A 660 2.66 11.55 8.67
CA GLU A 660 3.53 12.59 9.24
C GLU A 660 4.28 12.11 10.48
N ASN A 661 3.73 11.15 11.22
CA ASN A 661 4.30 10.67 12.48
C ASN A 661 5.09 9.35 12.34
N VAL A 662 4.88 8.59 11.26
CA VAL A 662 5.53 7.30 11.05
C VAL A 662 7.03 7.49 10.79
N LYS A 663 7.85 7.02 11.73
CA LYS A 663 9.31 6.96 11.60
C LYS A 663 9.82 5.53 11.42
N GLU A 664 9.05 4.56 11.89
CA GLU A 664 9.39 3.15 11.90
C GLU A 664 8.17 2.28 11.61
N ILE A 665 8.36 1.22 10.83
CA ILE A 665 7.38 0.14 10.64
C ILE A 665 8.00 -1.19 11.06
N ASN A 666 7.16 -2.07 11.62
CA ASN A 666 7.54 -3.43 11.99
C ASN A 666 6.86 -4.45 11.07
N LEU A 667 7.64 -5.37 10.50
CA LEU A 667 7.19 -6.42 9.61
C LEU A 667 7.33 -7.77 10.34
N PRO A 668 6.20 -8.44 10.65
CA PRO A 668 6.22 -9.76 11.26
C PRO A 668 7.01 -10.77 10.44
N ALA A 669 7.55 -11.80 11.10
CA ALA A 669 8.42 -12.78 10.45
C ALA A 669 7.77 -13.51 9.26
N GLU A 670 6.44 -13.64 9.27
CA GLU A 670 5.62 -14.28 8.24
C GLU A 670 5.24 -13.31 7.10
N TYR A 671 5.19 -12.00 7.36
CA TYR A 671 4.69 -10.98 6.45
C TYR A 671 5.73 -9.88 6.21
N ARG A 672 6.71 -10.18 5.36
CA ARG A 672 7.88 -9.33 5.08
C ARG A 672 7.76 -8.45 3.84
N ARG A 673 6.53 -8.30 3.33
CA ARG A 673 6.24 -7.42 2.21
C ARG A 673 5.84 -6.05 2.75
N PHE A 674 6.34 -4.99 2.14
CA PHE A 674 5.80 -3.64 2.32
C PHE A 674 5.93 -2.83 1.02
N SER A 675 5.06 -1.85 0.85
CA SER A 675 5.25 -0.82 -0.16
C SER A 675 5.05 0.57 0.42
N ALA A 676 5.70 1.55 -0.20
CA ALA A 676 5.53 2.96 0.12
C ALA A 676 5.27 3.71 -1.19
N THR A 677 4.31 4.62 -1.18
CA THR A 677 4.00 5.53 -2.29
C THR A 677 4.35 6.95 -1.87
N MET A 678 4.94 7.71 -2.80
CA MET A 678 5.42 9.07 -2.57
C MET A 678 4.87 10.05 -3.59
N SER A 679 4.71 11.29 -3.18
CA SER A 679 4.31 12.38 -4.07
C SER A 679 4.96 13.69 -3.65
N LEU A 680 4.95 14.66 -4.57
CA LEU A 680 5.32 16.03 -4.30
C LEU A 680 4.07 16.89 -4.44
N PHE A 681 3.64 17.48 -3.34
CA PHE A 681 2.58 18.49 -3.35
C PHE A 681 3.18 19.83 -3.78
N GLY A 682 2.64 20.46 -4.83
CA GLY A 682 3.08 21.79 -5.29
C GLY A 682 2.88 22.01 -6.80
N GLU A 683 3.41 23.13 -7.33
CA GLU A 683 3.30 23.50 -8.75
C GLU A 683 4.30 22.76 -9.67
N VAL A 684 4.63 21.50 -9.40
CA VAL A 684 5.54 20.70 -10.25
C VAL A 684 4.77 19.56 -10.88
N ASP A 685 4.95 19.38 -12.19
CA ASP A 685 4.31 18.31 -12.94
C ASP A 685 4.84 16.95 -12.44
N ALA A 686 3.97 16.14 -11.83
CA ALA A 686 4.34 14.86 -11.22
C ALA A 686 5.02 13.91 -12.21
N LYS A 687 4.74 14.04 -13.52
CA LYS A 687 5.35 13.23 -14.58
C LYS A 687 6.83 13.56 -14.86
N GLU A 688 7.31 14.72 -14.41
CA GLU A 688 8.71 15.14 -14.59
C GLU A 688 9.59 14.74 -13.41
N ILE A 689 8.99 14.22 -12.35
CA ILE A 689 9.71 13.77 -11.18
C ILE A 689 10.12 12.32 -11.36
N ARG A 690 11.38 12.06 -11.04
CA ARG A 690 11.87 10.69 -10.86
C ARG A 690 12.29 10.50 -9.42
N TYR A 691 12.07 9.31 -8.87
CA TYR A 691 12.53 8.98 -7.54
C TYR A 691 13.73 8.05 -7.63
N ARG A 692 14.65 8.19 -6.67
CA ARG A 692 15.65 7.18 -6.41
C ARG A 692 15.58 6.78 -4.95
N TYR A 693 15.90 5.53 -4.66
CA TYR A 693 15.87 5.01 -3.31
C TYR A 693 17.08 4.14 -3.03
N ARG A 694 17.37 3.97 -1.75
CA ARG A 694 18.35 2.99 -1.26
C ARG A 694 17.91 2.46 0.09
N LEU A 695 18.31 1.24 0.39
CA LEU A 695 18.04 0.60 1.67
C LEU A 695 19.37 0.40 2.41
N LEU A 696 19.55 1.09 3.53
CA LEU A 696 20.77 1.00 4.34
C LEU A 696 20.58 -0.07 5.41
N ASP A 697 21.56 -0.97 5.54
CA ASP A 697 21.69 -1.88 6.68
C ASP A 697 22.93 -1.47 7.52
N GLN A 698 23.18 -2.16 8.65
CA GLN A 698 24.31 -1.85 9.52
C GLN A 698 25.69 -2.25 8.94
N LYS A 699 25.76 -2.96 7.79
CA LYS A 699 26.98 -3.60 7.27
C LYS A 699 27.40 -3.12 5.88
N ASN A 700 26.54 -2.47 5.09
CA ASN A 700 26.80 -2.07 3.72
C ASN A 700 26.31 -0.64 3.39
N LYS A 701 27.14 0.12 2.67
CA LYS A 701 26.70 1.31 1.94
C LYS A 701 26.06 0.83 0.64
N SER A 702 24.73 0.79 0.58
CA SER A 702 24.03 0.44 -0.66
C SER A 702 24.09 1.58 -1.69
N GLU A 703 24.21 1.20 -2.96
CA GLU A 703 24.10 2.11 -4.10
C GLU A 703 22.66 2.63 -4.25
N TRP A 704 22.51 3.77 -4.91
CA TRP A 704 21.20 4.34 -5.22
C TRP A 704 20.58 3.60 -6.40
N PHE A 705 19.37 3.08 -6.20
CA PHE A 705 18.55 2.51 -7.26
C PHE A 705 17.59 3.58 -7.78
N THR A 706 17.54 3.79 -9.09
CA THR A 706 16.52 4.66 -9.70
C THR A 706 15.20 3.90 -9.81
N SER A 707 14.10 4.51 -9.39
CA SER A 707 12.77 3.91 -9.55
C SER A 707 12.46 3.71 -11.03
N TYR A 708 11.76 2.63 -11.35
CA TYR A 708 10.96 2.58 -12.57
C TYR A 708 9.90 3.70 -12.51
N SER A 709 9.27 4.04 -13.63
CA SER A 709 8.37 5.19 -13.85
C SER A 709 7.09 5.25 -12.97
N GLY A 710 7.07 4.60 -11.81
CA GLY A 710 6.01 4.66 -10.80
C GLY A 710 6.46 5.37 -9.53
N ASN A 711 5.47 5.91 -8.81
CA ASN A 711 5.61 6.60 -7.53
C ASN A 711 5.60 5.64 -6.33
N GLU A 712 5.62 4.33 -6.56
CA GLU A 712 5.55 3.29 -5.54
C GLU A 712 6.85 2.49 -5.51
N ILE A 713 7.36 2.24 -4.30
CA ILE A 713 8.47 1.33 -4.03
C ILE A 713 7.90 0.11 -3.33
N LEU A 714 8.10 -1.07 -3.91
CA LEU A 714 7.61 -2.34 -3.39
C LEU A 714 8.78 -3.27 -3.04
N PHE A 715 8.83 -3.72 -1.79
CA PHE A 715 9.67 -4.82 -1.35
C PHE A 715 8.81 -6.04 -1.12
N ALA A 716 8.95 -7.05 -1.98
CA ALA A 716 8.12 -8.26 -1.93
C ALA A 716 8.49 -9.21 -0.78
N ASN A 717 9.76 -9.27 -0.39
CA ASN A 717 10.24 -10.12 0.70
C ASN A 717 11.54 -9.57 1.28
N LEU A 718 11.44 -8.82 2.38
CA LEU A 718 12.59 -8.22 3.04
C LEU A 718 13.22 -9.17 4.08
N ALA A 719 14.49 -9.54 3.89
CA ALA A 719 15.21 -10.40 4.82
C ALA A 719 15.21 -9.84 6.26
N ALA A 720 15.24 -10.71 7.26
CA ALA A 720 15.20 -10.28 8.67
C ALA A 720 16.38 -9.34 9.01
N GLY A 721 16.07 -8.19 9.62
CA GLY A 721 17.06 -7.14 9.89
C GLY A 721 16.42 -5.78 10.14
N ALA A 722 17.24 -4.81 10.55
CA ALA A 722 16.85 -3.42 10.69
C ALA A 722 17.42 -2.61 9.52
N TYR A 723 16.53 -1.95 8.77
CA TYR A 723 16.88 -1.19 7.59
C TYR A 723 16.43 0.26 7.71
N THR A 724 17.08 1.15 6.98
CA THR A 724 16.62 2.52 6.77
C THR A 724 16.43 2.75 5.28
N LEU A 725 15.18 2.88 4.85
CA LEU A 725 14.80 3.26 3.50
C LEU A 725 15.03 4.76 3.36
N GLN A 726 15.83 5.16 2.37
CA GLN A 726 16.06 6.55 2.00
C GLN A 726 15.57 6.80 0.58
N ILE A 727 14.82 7.88 0.37
CA ILE A 727 14.24 8.22 -0.93
C ILE A 727 14.53 9.67 -1.25
N GLU A 728 14.91 9.94 -2.49
CA GLU A 728 15.12 11.29 -3.01
C GLU A 728 14.28 11.52 -4.26
N ALA A 729 13.61 12.68 -4.30
CA ALA A 729 12.98 13.18 -5.51
C ALA A 729 14.02 13.87 -6.39
N LEU A 730 13.94 13.65 -7.69
CA LEU A 730 14.80 14.24 -8.70
C LEU A 730 13.94 14.98 -9.73
N SER A 731 14.41 16.15 -10.17
CA SER A 731 13.87 16.86 -11.33
C SER A 731 14.14 16.10 -12.63
N ALA A 732 13.52 16.55 -13.73
CA ALA A 732 13.86 16.09 -15.08
C ALA A 732 15.37 16.20 -15.40
N SER A 733 16.03 17.23 -14.85
CA SER A 733 17.48 17.46 -14.93
C SER A 733 18.31 16.67 -13.90
N LYS A 734 17.75 15.60 -13.30
CA LYS A 734 18.39 14.72 -12.30
C LYS A 734 18.89 15.43 -11.04
N ARG A 735 18.37 16.62 -10.74
CA ARG A 735 18.73 17.37 -9.53
C ARG A 735 17.83 16.97 -8.37
N LYS A 736 18.40 16.78 -7.18
CA LYS A 736 17.65 16.56 -5.94
C LYS A 736 16.66 17.70 -5.65
N ILE A 737 15.41 17.34 -5.38
CA ILE A 737 14.32 18.22 -4.96
C ILE A 737 13.97 17.87 -3.51
N GLY A 738 14.00 18.89 -2.63
CA GLY A 738 13.68 18.71 -1.21
C GLY A 738 14.70 17.87 -0.44
N GLU A 739 14.32 17.49 0.77
CA GLU A 739 15.06 16.64 1.68
C GLU A 739 14.84 15.16 1.36
N THR A 740 15.70 14.31 1.92
CA THR A 740 15.61 12.85 1.76
C THR A 740 14.53 12.32 2.70
N LEU A 741 13.53 11.63 2.16
CA LEU A 741 12.57 10.89 2.97
C LEU A 741 13.26 9.68 3.60
N THR A 742 13.03 9.45 4.89
CA THR A 742 13.61 8.34 5.63
C THR A 742 12.53 7.54 6.36
N LEU A 743 12.56 6.21 6.24
CA LEU A 743 11.68 5.30 6.96
C LEU A 743 12.50 4.13 7.52
N ARG A 744 12.42 3.89 8.84
CA ARG A 744 13.04 2.72 9.46
C ARG A 744 12.13 1.50 9.30
N VAL A 745 12.68 0.38 8.85
CA VAL A 745 11.94 -0.85 8.59
C VAL A 745 12.58 -1.97 9.38
N LEU A 746 11.85 -2.51 10.35
CA LEU A 746 12.26 -3.67 11.14
C LEU A 746 11.59 -4.91 10.57
N SER A 747 12.37 -5.90 10.14
CA SER A 747 11.89 -7.20 9.65
C SER A 747 12.25 -8.30 10.66
N GLU A 748 11.25 -8.93 11.26
CA GLU A 748 11.44 -9.87 12.36
C GLU A 748 12.03 -11.22 11.91
N LYS A 749 12.75 -11.87 12.84
CA LYS A 749 13.27 -13.24 12.67
C LYS A 749 12.16 -14.25 12.98
N ILE A 750 12.11 -15.33 12.20
CA ILE A 750 11.17 -16.44 12.47
C ILE A 750 11.52 -17.10 13.80
N PHE A 751 10.53 -17.50 14.60
CA PHE A 751 10.68 -17.98 15.97
C PHE A 751 11.71 -19.11 16.13
N TYR A 752 11.83 -20.04 15.18
CA TYR A 752 12.79 -21.16 15.28
C TYR A 752 14.26 -20.74 15.13
N LYS A 753 14.53 -19.49 14.68
CA LYS A 753 15.86 -18.88 14.65
C LYS A 753 16.17 -18.05 15.91
N THR A 754 15.29 -18.07 16.91
CA THR A 754 15.52 -17.40 18.19
C THR A 754 16.28 -18.29 19.15
N TRP A 755 17.02 -17.68 20.08
CA TRP A 755 17.80 -18.41 21.09
C TRP A 755 16.91 -19.25 22.01
N GLY A 756 15.71 -18.78 22.35
CA GLY A 756 14.78 -19.52 23.21
C GLY A 756 14.38 -20.87 22.62
N PHE A 757 14.06 -20.92 21.32
CA PHE A 757 13.69 -22.17 20.65
C PHE A 757 14.89 -23.13 20.52
N ILE A 758 16.08 -22.60 20.23
CA ILE A 758 17.31 -23.42 20.20
C ILE A 758 17.58 -24.04 21.59
N CYS A 759 17.43 -23.26 22.66
CA CYS A 759 17.59 -23.76 24.03
C CYS A 759 16.54 -24.84 24.36
N LEU A 760 15.29 -24.68 23.92
CA LEU A 760 14.24 -25.69 24.09
C LEU A 760 14.59 -27.00 23.40
N LEU A 761 15.10 -26.96 22.15
CA LEU A 761 15.54 -28.17 21.45
C LEU A 761 16.69 -28.87 22.18
N ILE A 762 17.64 -28.11 22.73
CA ILE A 762 18.74 -28.65 23.54
C ILE A 762 18.18 -29.30 24.82
N ALA A 763 17.22 -28.67 25.50
CA ALA A 763 16.61 -29.21 26.70
C ALA A 763 15.84 -30.52 26.43
N ILE A 764 15.09 -30.58 25.33
CA ILE A 764 14.38 -31.80 24.90
C ILE A 764 15.39 -32.92 24.60
N ALA A 765 16.47 -32.62 23.87
CA ALA A 765 17.52 -33.60 23.61
C ALA A 765 18.16 -34.12 24.91
N LEU A 766 18.44 -33.23 25.87
CA LEU A 766 19.00 -33.61 27.17
C LEU A 766 18.02 -34.48 27.98
N ALA A 767 16.73 -34.15 27.98
CA ALA A 767 15.69 -34.93 28.66
C ALA A 767 15.58 -36.34 28.07
N ILE A 768 15.67 -36.48 26.73
CA ILE A 768 15.69 -37.79 26.06
C ILE A 768 16.90 -38.60 26.51
N VAL A 769 18.09 -38.00 26.56
CA VAL A 769 19.31 -38.69 27.03
C VAL A 769 19.17 -39.15 28.49
N VAL A 770 18.66 -38.29 29.38
CA VAL A 770 18.40 -38.64 30.78
C VAL A 770 17.38 -39.76 30.90
N TYR A 771 16.29 -39.70 30.12
CA TYR A 771 15.26 -40.73 30.09
C TYR A 771 15.81 -42.10 29.64
N VAL A 772 16.61 -42.13 28.57
CA VAL A 772 17.26 -43.35 28.10
C VAL A 772 18.19 -43.93 29.18
N PHE A 773 18.97 -43.09 29.85
CA PHE A 773 19.86 -43.53 30.93
C PHE A 773 19.09 -44.06 32.15
N TYR A 774 17.96 -43.43 32.48
CA TYR A 774 17.06 -43.89 33.53
C TYR A 774 16.45 -45.26 33.21
N GLN A 775 15.95 -45.45 31.99
CA GLN A 775 15.41 -46.74 31.52
C GLN A 775 16.47 -47.84 31.55
N TYR A 776 17.71 -47.52 31.16
CA TYR A 776 18.83 -48.43 31.24
C TYR A 776 19.09 -48.91 32.68
N LYS A 777 19.07 -48.00 33.67
CA LYS A 777 19.22 -48.37 35.10
C LYS A 777 18.08 -49.23 35.63
N ILE A 778 16.84 -48.96 35.24
CA ILE A 778 15.67 -49.78 35.63
C ILE A 778 15.84 -51.21 35.11
N LYS A 779 16.22 -51.37 33.84
CA LYS A 779 16.39 -52.67 33.21
C LYS A 779 17.46 -53.51 33.94
N GLN A 780 18.59 -52.89 34.31
CA GLN A 780 19.62 -53.57 35.11
C GLN A 780 19.09 -54.08 36.46
N LYS A 781 18.31 -53.26 37.18
CA LYS A 781 17.72 -53.69 38.46
C LYS A 781 16.75 -54.86 38.30
N LEU A 782 15.92 -54.85 37.25
CA LEU A 782 14.99 -55.95 36.95
C LEU A 782 15.71 -57.26 36.65
N PHE A 783 16.78 -57.22 35.85
CA PHE A 783 17.58 -58.42 35.56
C PHE A 783 18.16 -59.05 36.83
N SER A 784 18.73 -58.24 37.72
CA SER A 784 19.32 -58.76 38.97
C SER A 784 18.29 -59.44 39.88
N LYS A 785 17.06 -58.92 39.97
CA LYS A 785 15.98 -59.54 40.75
C LYS A 785 15.51 -60.86 40.15
N ASN A 786 15.46 -60.95 38.82
CA ASN A 786 14.99 -62.16 38.14
C ASN A 786 15.96 -63.34 38.34
N GLU A 787 17.27 -63.08 38.30
CA GLU A 787 18.27 -64.11 38.59
C GLU A 787 18.15 -64.68 40.01
N ILE A 788 17.92 -63.81 41.01
CA ILE A 788 17.74 -64.25 42.40
C ILE A 788 16.49 -65.14 42.53
N ALA A 789 15.37 -64.74 41.94
CA ALA A 789 14.11 -65.49 42.01
C ALA A 789 14.23 -66.89 41.36
N ILE A 790 14.95 -67.01 40.24
CA ILE A 790 15.21 -68.29 39.58
C ILE A 790 16.05 -69.21 40.49
N ASN A 791 17.04 -68.65 41.18
CA ASN A 791 17.90 -69.44 42.06
C ASN A 791 17.15 -69.94 43.31
N GLU A 792 16.31 -69.09 43.90
CA GLU A 792 15.44 -69.47 45.03
C GLU A 792 14.48 -70.62 44.66
N ALA A 793 13.83 -70.54 43.50
CA ALA A 793 12.95 -71.58 43.02
C ALA A 793 13.70 -72.93 42.84
N ARG A 794 14.92 -72.87 42.28
CA ARG A 794 15.75 -74.06 42.07
C ARG A 794 16.17 -74.74 43.37
N ILE A 795 16.54 -73.96 44.39
CA ILE A 795 16.90 -74.50 45.72
C ILE A 795 15.70 -75.19 46.37
N LYS A 796 14.52 -74.56 46.30
CA LYS A 796 13.29 -75.11 46.89
C LYS A 796 12.89 -76.45 46.26
N SER A 797 12.99 -76.58 44.94
CA SER A 797 12.70 -77.84 44.24
C SER A 797 13.69 -78.96 44.60
N ALA A 798 14.99 -78.66 44.71
CA ALA A 798 15.99 -79.63 45.11
C ALA A 798 15.79 -80.13 46.56
N MET A 799 15.39 -79.23 47.47
CA MET A 799 15.07 -79.60 48.87
C MET A 799 13.88 -80.56 48.97
N MET A 800 12.84 -80.39 48.14
CA MET A 800 11.65 -81.26 48.18
C MET A 800 11.99 -82.70 47.78
N LEU A 801 12.77 -82.90 46.71
CA LEU A 801 13.19 -84.23 46.27
C LEU A 801 14.00 -84.96 47.35
N GLU A 802 14.91 -84.27 48.04
CA GLU A 802 15.71 -84.83 49.13
C GLU A 802 14.84 -85.30 50.31
N ILE A 803 13.79 -84.55 50.66
CA ILE A 803 12.85 -84.93 51.73
C ILE A 803 12.14 -86.23 51.38
N HIS A 804 11.63 -86.38 50.16
CA HIS A 804 10.90 -87.58 49.74
C HIS A 804 11.77 -88.84 49.77
N HIS A 805 13.03 -88.73 49.32
CA HIS A 805 13.99 -89.84 49.40
C HIS A 805 14.28 -90.26 50.84
N ARG A 806 14.39 -89.30 51.78
CA ARG A 806 14.62 -89.61 53.20
C ARG A 806 13.44 -90.33 53.84
N ILE A 807 12.21 -89.95 53.50
CA ILE A 807 11.01 -90.62 54.05
C ILE A 807 10.98 -92.09 53.63
N LYS A 808 11.26 -92.38 52.35
CA LYS A 808 11.38 -93.77 51.84
C LYS A 808 12.45 -94.56 52.61
N ASN A 809 13.65 -93.99 52.75
CA ASN A 809 14.75 -94.65 53.46
C ASN A 809 14.40 -94.92 54.93
N ASN A 810 13.75 -93.97 55.61
CA ASN A 810 13.34 -94.15 57.01
C ASN A 810 12.31 -95.28 57.17
N LEU A 811 11.31 -95.37 56.27
CA LEU A 811 10.33 -96.45 56.31
C LEU A 811 10.97 -97.82 56.05
N GLN A 812 11.97 -97.90 55.17
CA GLN A 812 12.73 -99.12 54.92
C GLN A 812 13.54 -99.57 56.15
N ILE A 813 14.18 -98.63 56.86
CA ILE A 813 14.90 -98.93 58.12
C ILE A 813 13.93 -99.49 59.17
N VAL A 814 12.75 -98.87 59.33
CA VAL A 814 11.74 -99.34 60.29
C VAL A 814 11.23 -100.74 59.91
N SER A 815 10.97 -101.03 58.64
CA SER A 815 10.62 -102.38 58.19
C SER A 815 11.73 -103.39 58.54
N GLY A 816 13.00 -103.05 58.26
CA GLY A 816 14.14 -103.91 58.56
C GLY A 816 14.29 -104.22 60.06
N LEU A 817 14.07 -103.23 60.93
CA LEU A 817 14.09 -103.40 62.38
C LEU A 817 12.98 -104.35 62.86
N LEU A 818 11.76 -104.22 62.31
CA LEU A 818 10.66 -105.14 62.61
C LEU A 818 10.98 -106.57 62.15
N GLY A 819 11.59 -106.72 60.97
CA GLY A 819 12.12 -108.00 60.47
C GLY A 819 13.10 -108.66 61.45
N LEU A 820 14.07 -107.89 61.96
CA LEU A 820 15.04 -108.38 62.95
C LEU A 820 14.40 -108.78 64.28
N GLN A 821 13.38 -108.03 64.74
CA GLN A 821 12.64 -108.34 65.97
C GLN A 821 11.82 -109.64 65.84
N MET A 822 11.27 -109.92 64.65
CA MET A 822 10.57 -111.18 64.39
C MET A 822 11.49 -112.40 64.45
N VAL A 823 12.69 -112.29 63.88
CA VAL A 823 13.67 -113.39 63.85
C VAL A 823 14.08 -113.82 65.28
N HIS A 824 14.12 -112.88 66.22
CA HIS A 824 14.54 -113.13 67.61
C HIS A 824 13.38 -113.49 68.58
N SER A 825 12.12 -113.45 68.14
CA SER A 825 10.98 -113.78 69.00
C SER A 825 10.68 -115.28 69.02
N ALA A 826 10.64 -115.90 70.20
CA ALA A 826 10.20 -117.30 70.35
C ALA A 826 8.66 -117.46 70.39
N ASN A 827 7.91 -116.36 70.49
CA ASN A 827 6.45 -116.35 70.54
C ASN A 827 5.85 -116.20 69.13
N GLU A 828 5.17 -117.24 68.65
CA GLU A 828 4.55 -117.26 67.32
C GLU A 828 3.39 -116.26 67.16
N GLU A 829 2.64 -115.96 68.22
CA GLU A 829 1.59 -114.92 68.18
C GLU A 829 2.22 -113.52 68.01
N LEU A 830 3.37 -113.28 68.66
CA LEU A 830 4.10 -112.01 68.52
C LEU A 830 4.74 -111.89 67.14
N LYS A 831 5.30 -112.97 66.59
CA LYS A 831 5.81 -113.00 65.22
C LYS A 831 4.73 -112.64 64.21
N LEU A 832 3.55 -113.25 64.30
CA LEU A 832 2.43 -112.95 63.39
C LEU A 832 1.99 -111.47 63.49
N LYS A 833 1.95 -110.90 64.70
CA LYS A 833 1.62 -109.46 64.90
C LYS A 833 2.71 -108.52 64.37
N LEU A 834 3.98 -108.86 64.53
CA LEU A 834 5.10 -108.10 63.98
C LEU A 834 5.17 -108.22 62.45
N GLN A 835 4.82 -109.39 61.89
CA GLN A 835 4.76 -109.62 60.46
C GLN A 835 3.65 -108.78 59.83
N ASP A 836 2.47 -108.72 60.47
CA ASP A 836 1.40 -107.83 60.01
C ASP A 836 1.83 -106.35 60.08
N SER A 837 2.59 -105.96 61.10
CA SER A 837 3.10 -104.59 61.24
C SER A 837 4.17 -104.27 60.19
N GLN A 838 5.07 -105.22 59.87
CA GLN A 838 6.10 -105.06 58.85
C GLN A 838 5.47 -104.94 57.46
N SER A 839 4.57 -105.85 57.10
CA SER A 839 3.88 -105.81 55.80
C SER A 839 3.12 -104.49 55.60
N ARG A 840 2.55 -103.90 56.67
CA ARG A 840 1.90 -102.59 56.59
C ARG A 840 2.88 -101.46 56.31
N ILE A 841 4.04 -101.43 56.97
CA ILE A 841 5.08 -100.41 56.73
C ILE A 841 5.63 -100.53 55.30
N GLU A 842 5.78 -101.75 54.79
CA GLU A 842 6.18 -101.99 53.40
C GLU A 842 5.13 -101.53 52.40
N SER A 843 3.85 -101.77 52.65
CA SER A 843 2.76 -101.23 51.84
C SER A 843 2.74 -99.69 51.86
N ILE A 844 2.93 -99.06 53.02
CA ILE A 844 3.00 -97.59 53.14
C ILE A 844 4.22 -97.03 52.40
N ALA A 845 5.39 -97.67 52.52
CA ALA A 845 6.60 -97.28 51.81
C ALA A 845 6.43 -97.41 50.28
N GLY A 846 5.79 -98.49 49.82
CA GLY A 846 5.50 -98.73 48.41
C GLY A 846 4.52 -97.72 47.83
N ILE A 847 3.44 -97.38 48.56
CA ILE A 847 2.49 -96.35 48.14
C ILE A 847 3.15 -94.97 48.13
N HIS A 848 3.95 -94.63 49.15
CA HIS A 848 4.71 -93.38 49.16
C HIS A 848 5.64 -93.28 47.95
N ASP A 849 6.28 -94.37 47.52
CA ASP A 849 7.12 -94.38 46.32
C ASP A 849 6.30 -94.13 45.04
N VAL A 850 5.11 -94.75 44.92
CA VAL A 850 4.21 -94.56 43.76
C VAL A 850 3.64 -93.15 43.68
N LEU A 851 3.33 -92.52 44.82
CA LEU A 851 2.75 -91.17 44.83
C LEU A 851 3.77 -90.07 44.49
N TYR A 852 5.07 -90.30 44.71
CA TYR A 852 6.12 -89.28 44.62
C TYR A 852 7.19 -89.53 43.53
N ASN A 853 7.23 -90.71 42.88
CA ASN A 853 8.15 -90.99 41.75
C ASN A 853 7.62 -90.60 40.36
N SER A 854 6.37 -90.12 40.25
CA SER A 854 5.85 -89.55 39.01
C SER A 854 6.15 -88.05 38.97
N ASP A 855 6.56 -87.53 37.80
CA ASP A 855 6.81 -86.09 37.52
C ASP A 855 5.50 -85.26 37.55
N ASN A 856 4.68 -85.45 38.58
CA ASN A 856 3.31 -84.97 38.68
C ASN A 856 3.27 -83.59 39.36
N GLN A 857 3.73 -82.56 38.64
CA GLN A 857 3.57 -81.16 39.07
C GLN A 857 2.09 -80.71 39.16
N ASN A 858 1.15 -81.47 38.56
CA ASN A 858 -0.26 -81.11 38.41
C ASN A 858 -1.25 -81.91 39.29
N GLY A 859 -0.76 -82.69 40.27
CA GLY A 859 -1.61 -83.53 41.14
C GLY A 859 -1.66 -85.00 40.71
N ILE A 860 -2.32 -85.85 41.50
CA ILE A 860 -2.29 -87.31 41.37
C ILE A 860 -3.61 -87.82 40.77
N SER A 861 -3.50 -88.52 39.64
CA SER A 861 -4.64 -89.21 38.99
C SER A 861 -5.17 -90.32 39.90
N VAL A 862 -6.45 -90.22 40.29
CA VAL A 862 -7.12 -91.20 41.16
C VAL A 862 -7.20 -92.56 40.48
N LYS A 863 -7.52 -92.58 39.17
CA LYS A 863 -7.65 -93.80 38.39
C LYS A 863 -6.33 -94.57 38.29
N GLU A 864 -5.26 -93.88 37.93
CA GLU A 864 -3.92 -94.49 37.82
C GLU A 864 -3.43 -95.01 39.18
N ASN A 865 -3.70 -94.28 40.25
CA ASN A 865 -3.37 -94.66 41.61
C ASN A 865 -4.12 -95.94 42.05
N ILE A 866 -5.44 -96.01 41.85
CA ILE A 866 -6.25 -97.21 42.12
C ILE A 866 -5.71 -98.41 41.34
N GLU A 867 -5.42 -98.23 40.05
CA GLU A 867 -4.88 -99.29 39.19
C GLU A 867 -3.50 -99.79 39.66
N ASN A 868 -2.63 -98.89 40.11
CA ASN A 868 -1.32 -99.24 40.65
C ASN A 868 -1.43 -100.01 41.98
N ILE A 869 -2.33 -99.60 42.90
CA ILE A 869 -2.59 -100.33 44.15
C ILE A 869 -3.15 -101.73 43.86
N ILE A 870 -4.08 -101.86 42.91
CA ILE A 870 -4.61 -103.16 42.48
C ILE A 870 -3.51 -104.04 41.89
N ARG A 871 -2.64 -103.48 41.04
CA ARG A 871 -1.51 -104.21 40.45
C ARG A 871 -0.56 -104.75 41.53
N TYR A 872 -0.26 -103.94 42.54
CA TYR A 872 0.55 -104.34 43.69
C TYR A 872 -0.08 -105.54 44.42
N TYR A 873 -1.37 -105.49 44.75
CA TYR A 873 -2.03 -106.59 45.47
C TYR A 873 -2.30 -107.84 44.63
N LYS A 874 -2.49 -107.71 43.31
CA LYS A 874 -2.53 -108.84 42.39
C LYS A 874 -1.23 -109.64 42.38
N ALA A 875 -0.09 -108.98 42.62
CA ALA A 875 1.20 -109.65 42.72
C ALA A 875 1.46 -110.25 44.12
N LEU A 876 0.89 -109.63 45.18
CA LEU A 876 1.16 -110.00 46.56
C LEU A 876 0.32 -111.19 47.07
N PHE A 877 -0.91 -111.34 46.60
CA PHE A 877 -1.80 -112.44 47.02
C PHE A 877 -2.05 -113.46 45.89
N PRO A 878 -1.95 -114.78 46.15
CA PRO A 878 -2.17 -115.83 45.13
C PRO A 878 -3.66 -116.13 44.84
N ILE A 879 -4.61 -115.35 45.39
CA ILE A 879 -6.06 -115.55 45.27
C ILE A 879 -6.57 -114.86 43.99
N LYS A 880 -7.42 -115.53 43.20
CA LYS A 880 -8.08 -114.92 42.03
C LYS A 880 -9.22 -114.00 42.47
N VAL A 881 -8.97 -112.69 42.41
CA VAL A 881 -9.98 -111.63 42.67
C VAL A 881 -10.28 -110.86 41.39
N THR A 882 -11.57 -110.72 41.06
CA THR A 882 -12.04 -109.91 39.92
C THR A 882 -12.30 -108.48 40.40
N TYR A 883 -11.66 -107.50 39.76
CA TYR A 883 -11.83 -106.08 40.08
C TYR A 883 -12.70 -105.41 39.03
N LYS A 884 -13.82 -104.79 39.42
CA LYS A 884 -14.65 -103.95 38.56
C LYS A 884 -14.47 -102.48 38.94
N LEU A 885 -13.98 -101.66 38.00
CA LEU A 885 -13.66 -100.25 38.23
C LEU A 885 -14.64 -99.35 37.49
N ASN A 886 -15.23 -98.40 38.21
CA ASN A 886 -16.02 -97.31 37.66
C ASN A 886 -15.50 -95.97 38.22
N VAL A 887 -14.36 -95.53 37.71
CA VAL A 887 -13.60 -94.40 38.25
C VAL A 887 -13.53 -93.30 37.19
N GLU A 888 -14.03 -92.12 37.49
CA GLU A 888 -13.90 -90.92 36.66
C GLU A 888 -12.46 -90.41 36.62
N GLU A 889 -12.08 -89.68 35.56
CA GLU A 889 -10.76 -89.04 35.47
C GLU A 889 -10.66 -87.84 36.41
N VAL A 890 -10.35 -88.13 37.69
CA VAL A 890 -10.20 -87.15 38.75
C VAL A 890 -8.74 -87.05 39.17
N VAL A 891 -8.27 -85.83 39.39
CA VAL A 891 -6.96 -85.52 39.96
C VAL A 891 -7.14 -84.98 41.37
N LEU A 892 -6.46 -85.57 42.34
CA LEU A 892 -6.38 -85.09 43.73
C LEU A 892 -5.04 -84.40 43.98
N ASN A 893 -5.05 -83.35 44.79
CA ASN A 893 -3.79 -82.79 45.31
C ASN A 893 -3.16 -83.77 46.33
N MET A 894 -1.88 -83.56 46.64
CA MET A 894 -1.11 -84.45 47.52
C MET A 894 -1.78 -84.68 48.89
N ASP A 895 -2.37 -83.62 49.44
CA ASP A 895 -3.01 -83.61 50.75
C ASP A 895 -4.26 -84.50 50.83
N LYS A 896 -5.02 -84.65 49.73
CA LYS A 896 -6.17 -85.57 49.64
C LYS A 896 -5.76 -86.94 49.09
N ALA A 897 -4.80 -87.00 48.17
CA ALA A 897 -4.38 -88.23 47.51
C ALA A 897 -3.71 -89.22 48.48
N THR A 898 -2.89 -88.73 49.41
CA THR A 898 -2.18 -89.57 50.39
C THR A 898 -3.13 -90.31 51.33
N PRO A 899 -4.04 -89.63 52.07
CA PRO A 899 -4.97 -90.32 52.95
C PRO A 899 -5.98 -91.21 52.19
N PHE A 900 -6.38 -90.82 50.97
CA PHE A 900 -7.23 -91.66 50.12
C PHE A 900 -6.53 -92.97 49.73
N ALA A 901 -5.28 -92.90 49.28
CA ALA A 901 -4.51 -94.08 48.88
C ALA A 901 -4.31 -95.06 50.06
N LEU A 902 -4.04 -94.53 51.26
CA LEU A 902 -3.91 -95.33 52.48
C LEU A 902 -5.23 -95.97 52.91
N LEU A 903 -6.35 -95.25 52.81
CA LEU A 903 -7.68 -95.77 53.10
C LEU A 903 -8.04 -96.93 52.16
N LEU A 904 -7.87 -96.73 50.85
CA LEU A 904 -8.14 -97.76 49.85
C LEU A 904 -7.24 -99.00 50.04
N ASN A 905 -5.97 -98.76 50.35
CA ASN A 905 -5.00 -99.82 50.64
C ASN A 905 -5.47 -100.72 51.79
N GLU A 906 -5.96 -100.12 52.88
CA GLU A 906 -6.50 -100.89 54.01
C GLU A 906 -7.76 -101.67 53.64
N LEU A 907 -8.65 -101.10 52.81
CA LEU A 907 -9.85 -101.80 52.35
C LEU A 907 -9.51 -103.04 51.50
N ILE A 908 -8.65 -102.88 50.50
CA ILE A 908 -8.24 -103.99 49.63
C ILE A 908 -7.48 -105.07 50.44
N ASN A 909 -6.61 -104.67 51.36
CA ASN A 909 -5.90 -105.62 52.23
C ASN A 909 -6.87 -106.40 53.12
N ASN A 910 -7.85 -105.73 53.73
CA ASN A 910 -8.87 -106.36 54.56
C ASN A 910 -9.70 -107.38 53.77
N SER A 911 -10.14 -107.04 52.55
CA SER A 911 -10.90 -107.98 51.73
C SER A 911 -10.09 -109.21 51.34
N ASN A 912 -8.81 -109.03 50.94
CA ASN A 912 -7.94 -110.15 50.58
C ASN A 912 -7.59 -111.07 51.77
N LYS A 913 -7.34 -110.52 52.97
CA LYS A 913 -6.96 -111.30 54.15
C LYS A 913 -8.14 -111.98 54.85
N HIS A 914 -9.31 -111.33 54.86
CA HIS A 914 -10.41 -111.74 55.73
C HIS A 914 -11.70 -112.08 54.97
N ALA A 915 -12.03 -111.34 53.90
CA ALA A 915 -13.35 -111.45 53.29
C ALA A 915 -13.45 -112.64 52.31
N PHE A 916 -12.34 -113.05 51.68
CA PHE A 916 -12.30 -114.09 50.65
C PHE A 916 -11.77 -115.45 51.11
N THR A 917 -11.59 -115.68 52.42
CA THR A 917 -11.05 -116.96 52.92
C THR A 917 -11.97 -118.17 52.71
N THR A 918 -13.27 -117.95 52.46
CA THR A 918 -14.30 -119.00 52.32
C THR A 918 -15.03 -118.97 50.97
N ILE A 919 -14.61 -118.12 50.02
CA ILE A 919 -15.27 -117.92 48.72
C ILE A 919 -14.24 -118.14 47.60
N ALA A 920 -14.56 -118.98 46.62
CA ALA A 920 -13.62 -119.34 45.55
C ALA A 920 -13.35 -118.20 44.54
N ASN A 921 -14.31 -117.30 44.33
CA ASN A 921 -14.23 -116.18 43.40
C ASN A 921 -14.58 -114.87 44.12
N GLY A 922 -13.56 -114.16 44.61
CA GLY A 922 -13.74 -112.83 45.21
C GLY A 922 -13.99 -111.77 44.13
N GLU A 923 -14.92 -110.86 44.39
CA GLU A 923 -15.18 -109.68 43.57
C GLU A 923 -15.04 -108.41 44.40
N ILE A 924 -14.27 -107.44 43.89
CA ILE A 924 -14.14 -106.09 44.46
C ILE A 924 -14.63 -105.08 43.41
N HIS A 925 -15.59 -104.24 43.80
CA HIS A 925 -16.06 -103.12 42.98
C HIS A 925 -15.60 -101.81 43.61
N ILE A 926 -14.96 -100.97 42.79
CA ILE A 926 -14.49 -99.65 43.21
C ILE A 926 -15.11 -98.61 42.29
N SER A 927 -15.82 -97.65 42.87
CA SER A 927 -16.40 -96.51 42.18
C SER A 927 -15.85 -95.22 42.77
N PHE A 928 -15.48 -94.28 41.92
CA PHE A 928 -15.03 -92.96 42.35
C PHE A 928 -15.53 -91.92 41.35
N LYS A 929 -16.31 -90.96 41.85
CA LYS A 929 -16.89 -89.89 41.03
C LYS A 929 -16.78 -88.54 41.71
N LYS A 930 -16.79 -87.48 40.91
CA LYS A 930 -16.86 -86.11 41.41
C LYS A 930 -18.32 -85.67 41.45
N ASP A 931 -18.77 -85.20 42.61
CA ASP A 931 -20.13 -84.70 42.84
C ASP A 931 -20.06 -83.24 43.32
N GLY A 932 -20.08 -82.31 42.35
CA GLY A 932 -19.86 -80.88 42.60
C GLY A 932 -18.43 -80.59 43.06
N GLU A 933 -18.30 -80.02 44.27
CA GLU A 933 -16.99 -79.78 44.92
C GLU A 933 -16.51 -80.94 45.80
N ASN A 934 -17.35 -81.97 46.00
CA ASN A 934 -17.02 -83.15 46.81
C ASN A 934 -16.73 -84.35 45.92
N TYR A 935 -16.12 -85.37 46.51
CA TYR A 935 -15.82 -86.66 45.91
C TYR A 935 -16.65 -87.73 46.59
N VAL A 936 -17.13 -88.69 45.78
CA VAL A 936 -17.87 -89.85 46.27
C VAL A 936 -17.08 -91.09 45.92
N PHE A 937 -16.59 -91.78 46.95
CA PHE A 937 -15.90 -93.06 46.84
C PHE A 937 -16.80 -94.17 47.36
N GLU A 938 -16.95 -95.22 46.58
CA GLU A 938 -17.65 -96.43 47.00
C GLU A 938 -16.76 -97.65 46.81
N TYR A 939 -16.68 -98.47 47.84
CA TYR A 939 -15.98 -99.74 47.87
C TYR A 939 -16.98 -100.85 48.20
N PHE A 940 -16.98 -101.91 47.43
CA PHE A 940 -17.77 -103.10 47.70
C PHE A 940 -16.95 -104.37 47.51
N ASP A 941 -17.10 -105.33 48.43
CA ASP A 941 -16.66 -106.70 48.23
C ASP A 941 -17.77 -107.72 48.53
N ASN A 942 -17.75 -108.84 47.80
CA ASN A 942 -18.72 -109.93 47.96
C ASN A 942 -18.35 -110.94 49.06
N GLY A 943 -17.45 -110.56 49.97
CA GLY A 943 -16.92 -111.41 51.01
C GLY A 943 -17.81 -111.53 52.25
N THR A 944 -17.39 -112.36 53.21
CA THR A 944 -18.17 -112.56 54.44
C THR A 944 -17.84 -111.48 55.46
N PHE A 945 -18.76 -110.52 55.68
CA PHE A 945 -18.62 -109.53 56.75
C PHE A 945 -19.27 -110.02 58.05
N ARG A 946 -18.59 -109.90 59.19
CA ARG A 946 -19.15 -110.18 60.52
C ARG A 946 -18.92 -108.99 61.45
N LYS A 947 -20.00 -108.36 61.89
CA LYS A 947 -19.96 -107.37 62.97
C LYS A 947 -19.88 -108.10 64.32
N GLU A 948 -18.67 -108.31 64.86
CA GLU A 948 -18.49 -108.91 66.19
C GLU A 948 -18.93 -107.92 67.28
N VAL A 949 -20.06 -108.17 67.94
CA VAL A 949 -20.57 -107.35 69.05
C VAL A 949 -19.71 -107.60 70.30
N GLY A 950 -18.99 -106.56 70.77
CA GLY A 950 -18.29 -106.56 72.08
C GLY A 950 -16.76 -106.67 72.07
N LYS A 951 -16.07 -106.66 70.92
CA LYS A 951 -14.59 -106.58 70.84
C LYS A 951 -14.10 -105.17 70.47
N LYS A 952 -12.91 -104.81 70.96
CA LYS A 952 -12.21 -103.56 70.59
C LYS A 952 -12.02 -103.49 69.07
N GLU A 953 -12.24 -102.31 68.48
CA GLU A 953 -12.03 -102.05 67.05
C GLU A 953 -10.67 -102.56 66.56
N SER A 954 -10.66 -103.20 65.39
CA SER A 954 -9.41 -103.62 64.75
C SER A 954 -8.58 -102.41 64.34
N MET A 955 -7.26 -102.57 64.33
CA MET A 955 -6.35 -101.49 63.93
C MET A 955 -6.62 -101.00 62.51
N GLY A 956 -7.00 -101.89 61.58
CA GLY A 956 -7.36 -101.53 60.21
C GLY A 956 -8.57 -100.58 60.14
N MET A 957 -9.61 -100.81 60.96
CA MET A 957 -10.77 -99.93 61.02
C MET A 957 -10.42 -98.56 61.63
N ARG A 958 -9.48 -98.51 62.59
CA ARG A 958 -8.95 -97.24 63.12
C ARG A 958 -8.20 -96.44 62.06
N ILE A 959 -7.42 -97.09 61.19
CA ILE A 959 -6.72 -96.40 60.08
C ILE A 959 -7.73 -95.82 59.09
N ILE A 960 -8.75 -96.60 58.70
CA ILE A 960 -9.83 -96.12 57.82
C ILE A 960 -10.51 -94.88 58.44
N GLY A 961 -10.82 -94.90 59.73
CA GLY A 961 -11.39 -93.75 60.46
C GLY A 961 -10.46 -92.53 60.52
N MET A 962 -9.15 -92.74 60.75
CA MET A 962 -8.16 -91.66 60.76
C MET A 962 -8.00 -91.01 59.38
N MET A 963 -7.94 -91.81 58.32
CA MET A 963 -7.83 -91.30 56.96
C MET A 963 -9.11 -90.59 56.53
N ASN A 964 -10.29 -91.10 56.89
CA ASN A 964 -11.56 -90.38 56.71
C ASN A 964 -11.54 -89.00 57.38
N THR A 965 -10.98 -88.89 58.60
CA THR A 965 -10.86 -87.61 59.32
C THR A 965 -9.91 -86.64 58.59
N GLN A 966 -8.79 -87.13 58.05
CA GLN A 966 -7.86 -86.29 57.26
C GLN A 966 -8.50 -85.82 55.94
N LEU A 967 -9.29 -86.69 55.31
CA LEU A 967 -10.10 -86.33 54.15
C LEU A 967 -11.25 -85.38 54.50
N LYS A 968 -11.57 -85.21 55.79
CA LYS A 968 -12.75 -84.48 56.30
C LYS A 968 -14.06 -85.05 55.76
N GLY A 969 -14.10 -86.38 55.56
CA GLY A 969 -15.22 -87.06 54.93
C GLY A 969 -16.31 -87.56 55.87
N LYS A 970 -17.49 -87.82 55.30
CA LYS A 970 -18.59 -88.57 55.92
C LYS A 970 -18.61 -89.99 55.36
N MET A 971 -18.43 -90.97 56.24
CA MET A 971 -18.32 -92.39 55.90
C MET A 971 -19.55 -93.17 56.39
N ASN A 972 -20.09 -94.04 55.54
CA ASN A 972 -21.17 -94.97 55.86
C ASN A 972 -20.75 -96.41 55.50
N ILE A 973 -21.11 -97.39 56.34
CA ILE A 973 -20.78 -98.82 56.15
C ILE A 973 -22.09 -99.62 56.21
N GLU A 974 -22.33 -100.45 55.19
CA GLU A 974 -23.55 -101.24 55.02
C GLU A 974 -23.24 -102.73 54.85
N GLU A 975 -24.11 -103.59 55.39
CA GLU A 975 -24.10 -105.04 55.18
C GLU A 975 -25.03 -105.38 54.00
N ALA A 976 -24.45 -105.70 52.84
CA ALA A 976 -25.20 -105.87 51.59
C ALA A 976 -24.79 -107.16 50.86
N ASN A 977 -25.05 -108.33 51.44
CA ASN A 977 -24.54 -109.63 50.95
C ASN A 977 -23.03 -109.57 50.63
N GLY A 978 -22.29 -108.87 51.51
CA GLY A 978 -20.94 -108.38 51.26
C GLY A 978 -20.63 -107.20 52.19
N PHE A 979 -19.46 -106.59 52.03
CA PHE A 979 -19.08 -105.35 52.70
C PHE A 979 -19.19 -104.17 51.73
N LYS A 980 -19.94 -103.13 52.09
CA LYS A 980 -20.03 -101.88 51.32
C LYS A 980 -19.62 -100.69 52.18
N LEU A 981 -18.73 -99.85 51.66
CA LEU A 981 -18.35 -98.57 52.25
C LEU A 981 -18.58 -97.45 51.23
N THR A 982 -19.26 -96.40 51.67
CA THR A 982 -19.47 -95.16 50.90
C THR A 982 -18.90 -93.98 51.67
N LEU A 983 -18.12 -93.15 50.99
CA LEU A 983 -17.37 -92.02 51.56
C LEU A 983 -17.57 -90.75 50.73
N HIS A 984 -17.95 -89.65 51.38
CA HIS A 984 -18.13 -88.32 50.76
C HIS A 984 -17.14 -87.30 51.37
N PHE A 985 -16.25 -86.68 50.58
CA PHE A 985 -15.17 -85.80 51.09
C PHE A 985 -14.63 -84.75 50.10
#